data_AF-A0A3N4JKH1-F1
#
_entry.id   AF-A0A3N4JKH1-F1
#
_cell.length_a   1.000
_cell.length_b   1.000
_cell.length_c   1.000
_cell.angle_alpha   90.00
_cell.angle_beta   90.00
_cell.angle_gamma   90.00
#
_symmetry.space_group_name_H-M   'P 1'
#
loop_
_entity.id
_entity.type
_entity.pdbx_description
1 polymer ?
#
loop_
_entity_poly.entity_id
_entity_poly.type
_entity_poly.pdbx_seq_one_letter_code
_entity_poly.pdbx_strand_id
1 'polypeptide(L)'
;MASSHILRRTAEDSIAYVRSLHANLGSFTRGKKNVPILVNPQICDPILDKLDLSSYQQTKTTIIDMNPAIGIFSAALHERLKPKQHILLEPQPAYLERMNDFKKVYKNSTHVPLDGYDWDTYNEMFSEDPPKPPWPDEFDKLNIKSSSVHDAVNNQLLFVGTLGTSTKNERLMAQFISCCALGTWIQQFGRVRFLLWVSDSIRDKYLPRSIAARARPAVTAEAVVDIVEVASSNNIRQGRGFHKLPVINPENVEEEEKKPMPSKRQELKKKIKQGLVEKEIKKLVAEELPFASLVKTRGRPKKLPKDQQTMLAETTVRCRQIVEEIRDGKEPKLPIRLPLAERMTIMEKYDQIRRALGLKSKEELAAETITKKDTKMRRKLKIPRPPGRPRKLPRWDKSPTIAELESIEQKINETPGIWVEGMQHPPWFYQGNKKELRELAMTVAAAHPSLRVDPTETLQAEDVCSAMLEVSGDVTKKASEGEESSAVSESVGRNWEAARAWEEYEEQWARRHEIKSRKQGREDEIYAVHNKLLKIHDRKYEPIAIDPNEDFFPHTPMTLLEITPKIPNPYFSPPTAVEREENWQTFEWFVRNLFVLRASSIYSALRSLAPGAEYILAGLPPDHAIRPNKRVRCLTTDELVNLTEAWKKWPSKTPISVAH
;
A
#
# COMPACT_ATOMS: atom_id res chain seq x y z
N MET A 1 9.13 -44.14 -23.43
CA MET A 1 8.86 -44.52 -22.02
C MET A 1 10.11 -44.39 -21.12
N ALA A 2 11.06 -43.47 -21.38
CA ALA A 2 12.32 -43.36 -20.61
C ALA A 2 12.45 -42.05 -19.79
N SER A 3 11.46 -41.16 -19.79
CA SER A 3 11.47 -39.90 -19.01
C SER A 3 11.03 -40.07 -17.54
N SER A 4 10.62 -41.27 -17.12
CA SER A 4 9.98 -41.53 -15.82
C SER A 4 10.92 -41.62 -14.61
N HIS A 5 12.21 -41.32 -14.74
CA HIS A 5 13.19 -41.43 -13.65
C HIS A 5 13.59 -40.10 -12.99
N ILE A 6 13.37 -38.96 -13.66
CA ILE A 6 13.75 -37.63 -13.16
C ILE A 6 12.61 -36.97 -12.41
N LEU A 7 11.42 -37.00 -12.99
CA LEU A 7 10.21 -36.52 -12.37
C LEU A 7 9.67 -37.66 -11.52
N ARG A 8 9.93 -37.60 -10.22
CA ARG A 8 9.20 -38.44 -9.26
C ARG A 8 7.71 -38.20 -9.43
N ARG A 9 6.90 -39.22 -9.17
CA ARG A 9 5.46 -39.12 -9.48
C ARG A 9 4.69 -38.33 -8.42
N THR A 10 5.22 -38.25 -7.19
CA THR A 10 4.53 -37.67 -6.04
C THR A 10 5.43 -36.73 -5.24
N ALA A 11 4.82 -35.82 -4.48
CA ALA A 11 5.53 -34.95 -3.55
C ALA A 11 6.24 -35.73 -2.42
N GLU A 12 5.62 -36.80 -1.92
CA GLU A 12 6.18 -37.65 -0.85
C GLU A 12 7.49 -38.31 -1.27
N ASP A 13 7.54 -38.86 -2.49
CA ASP A 13 8.75 -39.45 -3.05
C ASP A 13 9.87 -38.40 -3.17
N SER A 14 9.51 -37.19 -3.61
CA SER A 14 10.45 -36.06 -3.71
C SER A 14 11.00 -35.63 -2.37
N ILE A 15 10.15 -35.55 -1.34
CA ILE A 15 10.57 -35.21 0.02
C ILE A 15 11.48 -36.31 0.58
N ALA A 16 11.13 -37.59 0.40
CA ALA A 16 11.94 -38.72 0.86
C ALA A 16 13.35 -38.68 0.25
N TYR A 17 13.46 -38.40 -1.05
CA TYR A 17 14.74 -38.27 -1.70
C TYR A 17 15.53 -37.02 -1.27
N VAL A 18 14.88 -35.86 -1.15
CA VAL A 18 15.57 -34.67 -0.63
C VAL A 18 16.17 -34.99 0.74
N ARG A 19 15.41 -35.65 1.62
CA ARG A 19 15.91 -36.09 2.93
C ARG A 19 17.11 -37.05 2.81
N SER A 20 17.09 -38.00 1.87
CA SER A 20 18.24 -38.92 1.68
C SER A 20 19.50 -38.19 1.21
N LEU A 21 19.37 -37.21 0.31
CA LEU A 21 20.51 -36.40 -0.14
C LEU A 21 21.17 -35.63 1.00
N HIS A 22 20.36 -35.03 1.88
CA HIS A 22 20.87 -34.27 3.02
C HIS A 22 21.39 -35.17 4.15
N ALA A 23 20.85 -36.38 4.32
CA ALA A 23 21.33 -37.35 5.30
C ALA A 23 22.78 -37.81 5.00
N ASN A 24 23.12 -37.93 3.72
CA ASN A 24 24.45 -38.36 3.27
C ASN A 24 25.55 -37.32 3.50
N LEU A 25 25.20 -36.07 3.82
CA LEU A 25 26.15 -34.94 4.01
C LEU A 25 26.50 -34.66 5.48
N GLY A 26 26.08 -35.53 6.40
CA GLY A 26 26.58 -35.57 7.79
C GLY A 26 26.26 -34.36 8.68
N SER A 27 25.55 -33.34 8.19
CA SER A 27 25.24 -32.15 9.00
C SER A 27 24.04 -31.40 8.45
N PHE A 28 22.87 -31.61 9.07
CA PHE A 28 21.86 -30.56 9.09
C PHE A 28 22.45 -29.42 9.93
N THR A 29 23.14 -28.46 9.30
CA THR A 29 23.55 -27.25 10.03
C THR A 29 22.27 -26.52 10.47
N ARG A 30 21.82 -26.82 11.70
CA ARG A 30 20.75 -26.09 12.39
C ARG A 30 21.13 -24.61 12.38
N GLY A 31 20.59 -23.84 11.43
CA GLY A 31 20.82 -22.41 11.34
C GLY A 31 20.90 -21.82 9.92
N LYS A 32 21.30 -22.58 8.89
CA LYS A 32 21.28 -22.07 7.51
C LYS A 32 19.87 -22.23 6.93
N LYS A 33 19.21 -21.12 6.61
CA LYS A 33 17.92 -21.12 5.89
C LYS A 33 18.18 -21.61 4.46
N ASN A 34 17.96 -22.89 4.21
CA ASN A 34 18.04 -23.45 2.87
C ASN A 34 16.99 -22.81 1.94
N VAL A 35 17.32 -22.71 0.66
CA VAL A 35 16.38 -22.31 -0.39
C VAL A 35 15.26 -23.36 -0.44
N PRO A 36 13.97 -22.96 -0.35
CA PRO A 36 12.85 -23.89 -0.46
C PRO A 36 12.86 -24.62 -1.81
N ILE A 37 12.52 -25.90 -1.80
CA ILE A 37 12.61 -26.78 -2.95
C ILE A 37 11.20 -27.15 -3.39
N LEU A 38 10.89 -26.94 -4.67
CA LEU A 38 9.66 -27.46 -5.27
C LEU A 38 9.73 -29.00 -5.28
N VAL A 39 8.76 -29.65 -4.64
CA VAL A 39 8.71 -31.11 -4.49
C VAL A 39 7.52 -31.76 -5.19
N ASN A 40 6.45 -31.00 -5.45
CA ASN A 40 5.28 -31.50 -6.18
C ASN A 40 5.43 -31.22 -7.69
N PRO A 41 5.57 -32.25 -8.54
CA PRO A 41 5.66 -32.07 -9.99
C PRO A 41 4.30 -31.81 -10.65
N GLN A 42 3.18 -32.17 -10.00
CA GLN A 42 1.85 -32.09 -10.59
C GLN A 42 1.39 -30.65 -10.84
N ILE A 43 1.97 -29.69 -10.13
CA ILE A 43 1.66 -28.26 -10.30
C ILE A 43 2.42 -27.63 -11.48
N CYS A 44 3.45 -28.29 -12.03
CA CYS A 44 4.28 -27.70 -13.08
C CYS A 44 3.51 -27.51 -14.39
N ASP A 45 2.79 -28.53 -14.88
CA ASP A 45 2.05 -28.42 -16.15
C ASP A 45 0.98 -27.32 -16.13
N PRO A 46 0.10 -27.23 -15.10
CA PRO A 46 -0.83 -26.12 -14.98
C PRO A 46 -0.15 -24.75 -14.99
N ILE A 47 1.01 -24.63 -14.34
CA ILE A 47 1.80 -23.39 -14.31
C ILE A 47 2.30 -23.03 -15.70
N LEU A 48 2.90 -23.99 -16.41
CA LEU A 48 3.45 -23.76 -17.74
C LEU A 48 2.35 -23.42 -18.77
N ASP A 49 1.14 -23.96 -18.60
CA ASP A 49 -0.01 -23.63 -19.44
C ASP A 49 -0.42 -22.14 -19.33
N LYS A 50 -0.16 -21.50 -18.19
CA LYS A 50 -0.48 -20.07 -17.97
C LYS A 50 0.59 -19.09 -18.46
N LEU A 51 1.83 -19.53 -18.62
CA LEU A 51 2.99 -18.67 -18.86
C LEU A 51 3.17 -18.21 -20.32
N ASP A 52 2.34 -18.69 -21.26
CA ASP A 52 2.44 -18.44 -22.72
C ASP A 52 3.91 -18.37 -23.21
N LEU A 53 4.58 -19.52 -23.19
CA LEU A 53 5.99 -19.66 -23.56
C LEU A 53 6.17 -20.14 -25.01
N SER A 54 5.12 -20.01 -25.83
CA SER A 54 5.10 -20.50 -27.22
C SER A 54 6.22 -19.90 -28.07
N SER A 55 6.49 -18.61 -27.92
CA SER A 55 7.58 -17.91 -28.62
C SER A 55 8.96 -18.44 -28.25
N TYR A 56 9.19 -18.78 -26.97
CA TYR A 56 10.44 -19.37 -26.47
C TYR A 56 10.66 -20.80 -26.98
N GLN A 57 9.56 -21.55 -27.17
CA GLN A 57 9.61 -22.88 -27.76
C GLN A 57 9.97 -22.82 -29.26
N GLN A 58 9.39 -21.87 -30.00
CA GLN A 58 9.65 -21.69 -31.44
C GLN A 58 11.11 -21.29 -31.72
N THR A 59 11.67 -20.40 -30.91
CA THR A 59 13.07 -19.96 -31.04
C THR A 59 14.09 -20.95 -30.50
N LYS A 60 13.63 -22.02 -29.82
CA LYS A 60 14.47 -22.93 -29.04
C LYS A 60 15.37 -22.15 -28.08
N THR A 61 14.76 -21.44 -27.16
CA THR A 61 15.43 -20.57 -26.19
C THR A 61 16.61 -21.25 -25.47
N THR A 62 17.59 -20.46 -25.05
CA THR A 62 18.50 -20.81 -23.97
C THR A 62 17.82 -20.53 -22.62
N ILE A 63 17.96 -21.44 -21.67
CA ILE A 63 17.47 -21.29 -20.30
C ILE A 63 18.67 -21.22 -19.36
N ILE A 64 18.71 -20.19 -18.50
CA ILE A 64 19.61 -20.13 -17.35
C ILE A 64 18.75 -20.33 -16.11
N ASP A 65 18.96 -21.42 -15.38
CA ASP A 65 18.18 -21.83 -14.22
C ASP A 65 19.03 -21.78 -12.95
N MET A 66 18.73 -20.83 -12.06
CA MET A 66 19.43 -20.57 -10.82
C MET A 66 18.79 -21.30 -9.64
N ASN A 67 19.58 -22.10 -8.91
CA ASN A 67 19.16 -22.94 -7.80
C ASN A 67 18.02 -23.91 -8.17
N PRO A 68 18.22 -24.79 -9.17
CA PRO A 68 17.23 -25.79 -9.59
C PRO A 68 16.99 -26.90 -8.55
N ALA A 69 17.89 -27.08 -7.57
CA ALA A 69 17.81 -28.09 -6.51
C ALA A 69 17.64 -29.54 -7.03
N ILE A 70 16.43 -30.10 -6.98
CA ILE A 70 16.17 -31.46 -7.52
C ILE A 70 15.69 -31.46 -8.98
N GLY A 71 15.56 -30.28 -9.60
CA GLY A 71 15.30 -30.10 -11.02
C GLY A 71 13.88 -30.41 -11.47
N ILE A 72 12.87 -30.36 -10.59
CA ILE A 72 11.48 -30.64 -10.97
C ILE A 72 10.96 -29.60 -11.96
N PHE A 73 11.03 -28.31 -11.60
CA PHE A 73 10.58 -27.24 -12.48
C PHE A 73 11.43 -27.15 -13.75
N SER A 74 12.74 -27.35 -13.60
CA SER A 74 13.71 -27.41 -14.70
C SER A 74 13.38 -28.51 -15.71
N ALA A 75 12.99 -29.70 -15.24
CA ALA A 75 12.60 -30.81 -16.12
C ALA A 75 11.32 -30.47 -16.88
N ALA A 76 10.29 -29.96 -16.19
CA ALA A 76 9.04 -29.57 -16.82
C ALA A 76 9.25 -28.49 -17.90
N LEU A 77 10.07 -27.47 -17.62
CA LEU A 77 10.46 -26.45 -18.59
C LEU A 77 11.22 -27.05 -19.77
N HIS A 78 12.18 -27.94 -19.53
CA HIS A 78 12.99 -28.55 -20.58
C HIS A 78 12.12 -29.42 -21.52
N GLU A 79 11.22 -30.22 -20.96
CA GLU A 79 10.29 -31.05 -21.74
C GLU A 79 9.32 -30.20 -22.58
N ARG A 80 8.81 -29.10 -22.00
CA ARG A 80 7.88 -28.19 -22.68
C ARG A 80 8.56 -27.39 -23.79
N LEU A 81 9.69 -26.75 -23.48
CA LEU A 81 10.33 -25.78 -24.38
C LEU A 81 11.32 -26.42 -25.34
N LYS A 82 11.84 -27.60 -25.03
CA LYS A 82 12.90 -28.29 -25.80
C LYS A 82 14.04 -27.30 -26.16
N PRO A 83 14.66 -26.67 -25.14
CA PRO A 83 15.58 -25.56 -25.34
C PRO A 83 16.81 -25.98 -26.14
N LYS A 84 17.45 -25.01 -26.81
CA LYS A 84 18.76 -25.24 -27.44
C LYS A 84 19.80 -25.59 -26.37
N GLN A 85 19.76 -24.90 -25.24
CA GLN A 85 20.67 -25.10 -24.12
C GLN A 85 19.96 -24.80 -22.80
N HIS A 86 20.15 -25.65 -21.79
CA HIS A 86 19.61 -25.46 -20.45
C HIS A 86 20.75 -25.50 -19.42
N ILE A 87 21.13 -24.34 -18.91
CA ILE A 87 22.23 -24.17 -17.95
C ILE A 87 21.65 -24.20 -16.54
N LEU A 88 22.11 -25.15 -15.73
CA LEU A 88 21.70 -25.37 -14.35
C LEU A 88 22.79 -24.87 -13.41
N LEU A 89 22.57 -23.75 -12.74
CA LEU A 89 23.48 -23.17 -11.74
C LEU A 89 23.13 -23.71 -10.36
N GLU A 90 23.83 -24.76 -9.92
CA GLU A 90 23.57 -25.42 -8.64
C GLU A 90 24.88 -25.66 -7.87
N PRO A 91 25.20 -24.81 -6.87
CA PRO A 91 26.45 -24.91 -6.13
C PRO A 91 26.43 -25.97 -5.02
N GLN A 92 25.27 -26.46 -4.59
CA GLN A 92 25.22 -27.34 -3.43
C GLN A 92 25.70 -28.76 -3.76
N PRO A 93 26.71 -29.29 -3.03
CA PRO A 93 27.22 -30.65 -3.23
C PRO A 93 26.14 -31.74 -3.17
N ALA A 94 25.10 -31.51 -2.35
CA ALA A 94 23.95 -32.40 -2.17
C ALA A 94 23.23 -32.75 -3.46
N TYR A 95 23.25 -31.85 -4.45
CA TYR A 95 22.47 -32.00 -5.66
C TYR A 95 23.33 -32.34 -6.89
N LEU A 96 24.65 -32.50 -6.74
CA LEU A 96 25.55 -32.75 -7.88
C LEU A 96 25.23 -34.05 -8.61
N GLU A 97 25.02 -35.15 -7.87
CA GLU A 97 24.62 -36.43 -8.46
C GLU A 97 23.30 -36.29 -9.23
N ARG A 98 22.35 -35.56 -8.62
CA ARG A 98 21.05 -35.30 -9.23
C ARG A 98 21.16 -34.49 -10.52
N MET A 99 22.04 -33.49 -10.56
CA MET A 99 22.33 -32.67 -11.74
C MET A 99 23.01 -33.49 -12.84
N ASN A 100 23.89 -34.42 -12.48
CA ASN A 100 24.49 -35.36 -13.43
C ASN A 100 23.43 -36.26 -14.06
N ASP A 101 22.47 -36.76 -13.29
CA ASP A 101 21.35 -37.53 -13.83
C ASP A 101 20.47 -36.69 -14.75
N PHE A 102 20.27 -35.41 -14.42
CA PHE A 102 19.59 -34.46 -15.30
C PHE A 102 20.27 -34.37 -16.67
N LYS A 103 21.60 -34.19 -16.70
CA LYS A 103 22.41 -34.15 -17.94
C LYS A 103 22.31 -35.43 -18.76
N LYS A 104 22.33 -36.61 -18.11
CA LYS A 104 22.23 -37.90 -18.82
C LYS A 104 20.92 -38.04 -19.59
N VAL A 105 19.81 -37.54 -19.01
CA VAL A 105 18.49 -37.62 -19.64
C VAL A 105 18.31 -36.50 -20.66
N TYR A 106 18.71 -35.29 -20.32
CA TYR A 106 18.55 -34.10 -21.15
C TYR A 106 19.90 -33.67 -21.72
N LYS A 107 20.23 -34.20 -22.91
CA LYS A 107 21.55 -33.98 -23.53
C LYS A 107 21.91 -32.50 -23.76
N ASN A 108 20.92 -31.64 -24.00
CA ASN A 108 21.11 -30.19 -24.19
C ASN A 108 21.12 -29.43 -22.86
N SER A 109 21.51 -30.08 -21.77
CA SER A 109 21.60 -29.45 -20.46
C SER A 109 23.01 -29.54 -19.89
N THR A 110 23.40 -28.49 -19.20
CA THR A 110 24.73 -28.32 -18.65
C THR A 110 24.61 -27.89 -17.21
N HIS A 111 25.19 -28.66 -16.31
CA HIS A 111 25.30 -28.28 -14.91
C HIS A 111 26.61 -27.53 -14.68
N VAL A 112 26.50 -26.41 -13.98
CA VAL A 112 27.58 -25.53 -13.59
C VAL A 112 27.52 -25.39 -12.06
N PRO A 113 28.51 -25.92 -11.31
CA PRO A 113 28.49 -25.90 -9.85
C PRO A 113 28.95 -24.56 -9.28
N LEU A 114 28.38 -23.46 -9.77
CA LEU A 114 28.67 -22.09 -9.33
C LEU A 114 27.44 -21.47 -8.67
N ASP A 115 27.69 -20.48 -7.81
CA ASP A 115 26.65 -19.78 -7.07
C ASP A 115 26.00 -18.71 -7.94
N GLY A 116 24.70 -18.84 -8.25
CA GLY A 116 23.97 -17.80 -8.97
C GLY A 116 23.65 -16.54 -8.14
N TYR A 117 23.95 -16.52 -6.85
CA TYR A 117 23.96 -15.27 -6.08
C TYR A 117 25.22 -14.44 -6.30
N ASP A 118 26.24 -14.98 -6.96
CA ASP A 118 27.49 -14.30 -7.26
C ASP A 118 27.45 -13.69 -8.68
N TRP A 119 27.80 -12.41 -8.80
CA TRP A 119 27.82 -11.71 -10.07
C TRP A 119 28.96 -12.19 -10.96
N ASP A 120 30.07 -12.62 -10.37
CA ASP A 120 31.23 -13.11 -11.11
C ASP A 120 30.91 -14.41 -11.86
N THR A 121 30.02 -15.26 -11.33
CA THR A 121 29.48 -16.43 -12.05
C THR A 121 28.96 -16.06 -13.44
N TYR A 122 28.28 -14.93 -13.55
CA TYR A 122 27.73 -14.47 -14.83
C TYR A 122 28.76 -13.76 -15.69
N ASN A 123 29.63 -12.95 -15.09
CA ASN A 123 30.74 -12.29 -15.81
C ASN A 123 31.62 -13.33 -16.52
N GLU A 124 31.92 -14.43 -15.82
CA GLU A 124 32.67 -15.55 -16.39
C GLU A 124 31.85 -16.29 -17.46
N MET A 125 30.57 -16.59 -17.19
CA MET A 125 29.70 -17.29 -18.14
C MET A 125 29.52 -16.56 -19.49
N PHE A 126 29.48 -15.22 -19.45
CA PHE A 126 29.35 -14.36 -20.64
C PHE A 126 30.70 -13.86 -21.18
N SER A 127 31.83 -14.26 -20.59
CA SER A 127 33.17 -13.91 -21.08
C SER A 127 33.45 -14.57 -22.44
N GLU A 128 34.19 -13.86 -23.29
CA GLU A 128 34.74 -14.43 -24.54
C GLU A 128 35.64 -15.64 -24.25
N ASP A 129 36.46 -15.54 -23.20
CA ASP A 129 37.32 -16.59 -22.68
C ASP A 129 36.99 -16.83 -21.21
N PRO A 130 35.98 -17.68 -20.89
CA PRO A 130 35.69 -18.03 -19.51
C PRO A 130 36.94 -18.65 -18.87
N PRO A 131 37.31 -18.30 -17.62
CA PRO A 131 38.44 -18.91 -16.94
C PRO A 131 38.24 -20.43 -16.75
N LYS A 132 39.21 -21.13 -16.13
CA LYS A 132 39.05 -22.54 -15.72
C LYS A 132 38.49 -22.71 -14.28
N PRO A 133 37.23 -22.37 -13.99
CA PRO A 133 36.46 -22.98 -12.90
C PRO A 133 35.94 -24.37 -13.27
N PRO A 134 35.11 -25.07 -12.44
CA PRO A 134 34.55 -26.39 -12.76
C PRO A 134 33.50 -26.34 -13.90
N TRP A 135 33.75 -25.54 -14.93
CA TRP A 135 33.03 -25.59 -16.19
C TRP A 135 33.25 -26.97 -16.81
N PRO A 136 32.22 -27.60 -17.36
CA PRO A 136 32.40 -28.82 -18.12
C PRO A 136 33.37 -28.58 -19.29
N ASP A 137 34.20 -29.57 -19.60
CA ASP A 137 35.26 -29.50 -20.63
C ASP A 137 34.73 -29.04 -22.02
N GLU A 138 33.43 -29.19 -22.26
CA GLU A 138 32.70 -28.80 -23.48
C GLU A 138 31.54 -27.83 -23.15
N PHE A 139 31.82 -26.72 -22.46
CA PHE A 139 30.81 -25.68 -22.28
C PHE A 139 30.54 -24.95 -23.59
N ASP A 140 29.39 -25.24 -24.21
CA ASP A 140 28.92 -24.53 -25.40
C ASP A 140 28.77 -23.03 -25.09
N LYS A 141 29.59 -22.20 -25.76
CA LYS A 141 29.56 -20.75 -25.61
C LYS A 141 28.16 -20.19 -25.89
N LEU A 142 27.76 -19.24 -25.06
CA LEU A 142 26.47 -18.56 -25.19
C LEU A 142 26.46 -17.63 -26.40
N ASN A 143 25.80 -18.07 -27.47
CA ASN A 143 25.52 -17.21 -28.63
C ASN A 143 24.09 -16.66 -28.52
N ILE A 144 23.91 -15.66 -27.65
CA ILE A 144 22.64 -14.95 -27.48
C ILE A 144 22.69 -13.71 -28.35
N LYS A 145 21.78 -13.61 -29.33
CA LYS A 145 21.68 -12.39 -30.13
C LYS A 145 20.94 -11.34 -29.34
N SER A 146 21.50 -10.13 -29.26
CA SER A 146 20.74 -8.97 -28.80
C SER A 146 19.56 -8.77 -29.74
N SER A 147 18.37 -8.60 -29.17
CA SER A 147 17.16 -8.35 -29.95
C SER A 147 17.35 -7.01 -30.69
N SER A 148 17.39 -7.04 -32.03
CA SER A 148 17.56 -5.83 -32.86
C SER A 148 16.33 -4.92 -32.86
N VAL A 149 15.18 -5.44 -32.42
CA VAL A 149 13.98 -4.66 -32.18
C VAL A 149 14.00 -4.21 -30.72
N HIS A 150 14.36 -2.95 -30.48
CA HIS A 150 14.44 -2.32 -29.15
C HIS A 150 13.17 -2.52 -28.31
N ASP A 151 12.02 -2.69 -28.98
CA ASP A 151 10.71 -2.77 -28.33
C ASP A 151 10.19 -4.20 -28.13
N ALA A 152 10.92 -5.26 -28.48
CA ALA A 152 10.45 -6.65 -28.30
C ALA A 152 11.03 -7.31 -27.04
N VAL A 153 10.28 -8.24 -26.44
CA VAL A 153 10.79 -9.11 -25.36
C VAL A 153 11.73 -10.13 -25.98
N ASN A 154 12.91 -10.34 -25.38
CA ASN A 154 13.87 -11.33 -25.83
C ASN A 154 13.30 -12.75 -25.56
N ASN A 155 13.13 -13.51 -26.64
CA ASN A 155 12.64 -14.89 -26.63
C ASN A 155 13.73 -15.93 -26.91
N GLN A 156 15.00 -15.53 -26.99
CA GLN A 156 16.16 -16.42 -27.13
C GLN A 156 16.81 -16.74 -25.77
N LEU A 157 16.55 -15.93 -24.75
CA LEU A 157 17.02 -16.14 -23.39
C LEU A 157 15.85 -16.07 -22.40
N LEU A 158 15.73 -17.09 -21.57
CA LEU A 158 14.81 -17.14 -20.43
C LEU A 158 15.63 -17.35 -19.15
N PHE A 159 15.46 -16.46 -18.18
CA PHE A 159 16.08 -16.63 -16.86
C PHE A 159 15.05 -17.22 -15.88
N VAL A 160 15.43 -18.28 -15.20
CA VAL A 160 14.61 -18.99 -14.23
C VAL A 160 15.39 -19.05 -12.93
N GLY A 161 14.71 -18.99 -11.79
CA GLY A 161 15.41 -19.25 -10.55
C GLY A 161 14.56 -19.32 -9.30
N THR A 162 15.16 -19.88 -8.26
CA THR A 162 14.53 -19.98 -6.94
C THR A 162 15.29 -19.15 -5.92
N LEU A 163 14.58 -18.19 -5.32
CA LEU A 163 15.06 -17.32 -4.25
C LEU A 163 14.56 -17.82 -2.89
N GLY A 164 15.45 -17.88 -1.92
CA GLY A 164 15.13 -18.23 -0.53
C GLY A 164 14.41 -17.13 0.25
N THR A 165 14.31 -17.33 1.57
CA THR A 165 13.55 -16.45 2.49
C THR A 165 14.42 -15.41 3.21
N SER A 166 15.71 -15.31 2.88
CA SER A 166 16.63 -14.42 3.59
C SER A 166 16.60 -12.98 3.05
N THR A 167 17.10 -12.02 3.82
CA THR A 167 17.29 -10.63 3.36
C THR A 167 18.27 -10.51 2.20
N LYS A 168 19.22 -11.45 2.04
CA LYS A 168 20.09 -11.55 0.85
C LYS A 168 19.25 -11.71 -0.42
N ASN A 169 18.19 -12.52 -0.37
CA ASN A 169 17.28 -12.74 -1.50
C ASN A 169 16.46 -11.50 -1.85
N GLU A 170 16.00 -10.77 -0.84
CA GLU A 170 15.31 -9.49 -1.04
C GLU A 170 16.21 -8.46 -1.76
N ARG A 171 17.50 -8.42 -1.38
CA ARG A 171 18.50 -7.56 -2.04
C ARG A 171 18.77 -8.00 -3.47
N LEU A 172 18.91 -9.32 -3.71
CA LEU A 172 19.13 -9.84 -5.07
C LEU A 172 17.95 -9.51 -6.00
N MET A 173 16.71 -9.67 -5.53
CA MET A 173 15.54 -9.24 -6.30
C MET A 173 15.62 -7.74 -6.66
N ALA A 174 16.00 -6.88 -5.72
CA ALA A 174 16.16 -5.45 -6.01
C ALA A 174 17.24 -5.20 -7.07
N GLN A 175 18.36 -5.93 -7.01
CA GLN A 175 19.41 -5.85 -8.02
C GLN A 175 18.91 -6.30 -9.40
N PHE A 176 18.13 -7.38 -9.50
CA PHE A 176 17.53 -7.82 -10.76
C PHE A 176 16.62 -6.75 -11.38
N ILE A 177 15.83 -6.06 -10.56
CA ILE A 177 15.02 -4.92 -11.00
C ILE A 177 15.91 -3.77 -11.49
N SER A 178 16.98 -3.43 -10.77
CA SER A 178 17.93 -2.40 -11.22
C SER A 178 18.61 -2.77 -12.54
N CYS A 179 18.98 -4.04 -12.76
CA CYS A 179 19.52 -4.49 -14.05
C CYS A 179 18.52 -4.25 -15.21
N CYS A 180 17.22 -4.36 -14.97
CA CYS A 180 16.19 -4.04 -15.97
C CYS A 180 16.18 -2.54 -16.31
N ALA A 181 16.39 -1.67 -15.32
CA ALA A 181 16.48 -0.22 -15.55
C ALA A 181 17.76 0.17 -16.31
N LEU A 182 18.88 -0.44 -15.94
CA LEU A 182 20.20 -0.09 -16.45
C LEU A 182 20.52 -0.78 -17.79
N GLY A 183 19.86 -1.89 -18.10
CA GLY A 183 20.20 -2.71 -19.27
C GLY A 183 21.55 -3.42 -19.10
N THR A 184 21.92 -3.76 -17.86
CA THR A 184 23.16 -4.46 -17.51
C THR A 184 22.92 -5.95 -17.28
N TRP A 185 24.00 -6.72 -17.07
CA TRP A 185 23.93 -8.18 -16.92
C TRP A 185 23.18 -8.83 -18.10
N ILE A 186 22.22 -9.72 -17.88
CA ILE A 186 21.46 -10.37 -18.96
C ILE A 186 20.56 -9.41 -19.73
N GLN A 187 20.26 -8.23 -19.20
CA GLN A 187 19.45 -7.23 -19.89
C GLN A 187 20.23 -6.49 -20.99
N GLN A 188 21.55 -6.71 -21.09
CA GLN A 188 22.34 -6.24 -22.23
C GLN A 188 21.92 -6.91 -23.56
N PHE A 189 21.25 -8.07 -23.47
CA PHE A 189 20.70 -8.79 -24.62
C PHE A 189 19.29 -8.32 -25.01
N GLY A 190 18.81 -7.21 -24.41
CA GLY A 190 17.45 -6.71 -24.55
C GLY A 190 16.57 -7.13 -23.38
N ARG A 191 15.25 -7.04 -23.55
CA ARG A 191 14.27 -7.26 -22.48
C ARG A 191 14.09 -8.75 -22.17
N VAL A 192 14.92 -9.30 -21.30
CA VAL A 192 14.91 -10.73 -20.92
C VAL A 192 13.87 -10.97 -19.82
N ARG A 193 12.98 -11.95 -20.03
CA ARG A 193 11.94 -12.35 -19.06
C ARG A 193 12.54 -13.20 -17.94
N PHE A 194 12.06 -12.99 -16.71
CA PHE A 194 12.39 -13.82 -15.55
C PHE A 194 11.19 -14.63 -15.06
N LEU A 195 11.43 -15.88 -14.68
CA LEU A 195 10.51 -16.73 -13.92
C LEU A 195 11.13 -17.03 -12.56
N LEU A 196 10.68 -16.34 -11.51
CA LEU A 196 11.30 -16.41 -10.19
C LEU A 196 10.36 -16.98 -9.14
N TRP A 197 10.73 -18.11 -8.55
CA TRP A 197 10.14 -18.58 -7.31
C TRP A 197 10.68 -17.73 -6.16
N VAL A 198 9.77 -17.09 -5.43
CA VAL A 198 10.11 -16.23 -4.29
C VAL A 198 9.19 -16.52 -3.11
N SER A 199 9.64 -16.19 -1.91
CA SER A 199 8.72 -16.24 -0.77
C SER A 199 7.59 -15.22 -0.92
N ASP A 200 6.40 -15.54 -0.42
CA ASP A 200 5.26 -14.62 -0.32
C ASP A 200 5.63 -13.28 0.36
N SER A 201 6.61 -13.38 1.24
CA SER A 201 7.21 -12.30 2.00
C SER A 201 7.98 -11.28 1.12
N ILE A 202 8.61 -11.75 0.05
CA ILE A 202 9.26 -10.92 -0.98
C ILE A 202 8.19 -10.38 -1.92
N ARG A 203 7.29 -11.25 -2.40
CA ARG A 203 6.15 -10.91 -3.27
C ARG A 203 5.36 -9.72 -2.74
N ASP A 204 4.98 -9.73 -1.45
CA ASP A 204 4.22 -8.65 -0.80
C ASP A 204 4.89 -7.26 -0.90
N LYS A 205 6.21 -7.19 -1.07
CA LYS A 205 6.95 -5.91 -1.19
C LYS A 205 6.89 -5.31 -2.59
N TYR A 206 6.77 -6.16 -3.61
CA TYR A 206 6.78 -5.77 -5.02
C TYR A 206 5.37 -5.75 -5.63
N LEU A 207 4.47 -6.58 -5.12
CA LEU A 207 3.04 -6.64 -5.47
C LEU A 207 2.17 -6.41 -4.21
N PRO A 208 2.10 -5.16 -3.71
CA PRO A 208 1.33 -4.84 -2.52
C PRO A 208 -0.19 -5.00 -2.77
N ARG A 209 -0.88 -5.58 -1.78
CA ARG A 209 -2.35 -5.76 -1.77
C ARG A 209 -3.15 -4.55 -1.30
N SER A 210 -2.44 -3.49 -0.91
CA SER A 210 -3.05 -2.29 -0.35
C SER A 210 -2.14 -1.10 -0.60
N ILE A 211 -2.72 0.09 -0.78
CA ILE A 211 -1.96 1.32 -0.98
C ILE A 211 -1.13 1.67 0.26
N ALA A 212 -1.60 1.23 1.44
CA ALA A 212 -0.86 1.33 2.68
C ALA A 212 0.35 0.37 2.75
N ALA A 213 0.44 -0.65 1.90
CA ALA A 213 1.62 -1.51 1.76
C ALA A 213 2.53 -1.08 0.60
N ARG A 214 2.04 -0.27 -0.35
CA ARG A 214 2.85 0.29 -1.44
C ARG A 214 4.00 1.12 -0.88
N ALA A 215 5.21 0.68 -1.20
CA ALA A 215 6.47 1.19 -0.68
C ALA A 215 7.52 1.22 -1.81
N ARG A 216 8.73 1.71 -1.49
CA ARG A 216 9.82 1.87 -2.46
C ARG A 216 10.02 0.68 -3.40
N PRO A 217 10.15 -0.59 -2.95
CA PRO A 217 10.42 -1.70 -3.88
C PRO A 217 9.34 -1.90 -4.94
N ALA A 218 8.06 -1.77 -4.57
CA ALA A 218 6.94 -1.85 -5.52
C ALA A 218 7.04 -0.75 -6.58
N VAL A 219 7.24 0.49 -6.15
CA VAL A 219 7.26 1.67 -7.03
C VAL A 219 8.47 1.66 -7.97
N THR A 220 9.64 1.27 -7.45
CA THR A 220 10.85 1.08 -8.25
C THR A 220 10.64 0.01 -9.32
N ALA A 221 10.02 -1.13 -8.96
CA ALA A 221 9.71 -2.17 -9.94
C ALA A 221 8.62 -1.76 -10.94
N GLU A 222 7.56 -1.08 -10.48
CA GLU A 222 6.47 -0.58 -11.33
C GLU A 222 6.99 0.31 -12.48
N ALA A 223 8.10 1.01 -12.26
CA ALA A 223 8.75 1.89 -13.25
C ALA A 223 9.39 1.14 -14.43
N VAL A 224 9.90 -0.06 -14.20
CA VAL A 224 10.80 -0.72 -15.16
C VAL A 224 10.38 -2.14 -15.54
N VAL A 225 9.51 -2.78 -14.76
CA VAL A 225 9.02 -4.14 -15.04
C VAL A 225 7.51 -4.26 -14.86
N ASP A 226 6.94 -5.25 -15.55
CA ASP A 226 5.63 -5.81 -15.26
C ASP A 226 5.80 -7.13 -14.53
N ILE A 227 5.09 -7.28 -13.42
CA ILE A 227 5.15 -8.46 -12.55
C ILE A 227 3.77 -9.08 -12.54
N VAL A 228 3.69 -10.37 -12.89
CA VAL A 228 2.48 -11.18 -12.84
C VAL A 228 2.67 -12.31 -11.83
N GLU A 229 1.66 -12.49 -10.97
CA GLU A 229 1.60 -13.61 -10.04
C GLU A 229 1.03 -14.84 -10.78
N VAL A 230 1.88 -15.83 -11.06
CA VAL A 230 1.51 -16.99 -11.89
C VAL A 230 0.94 -18.11 -11.03
N ALA A 231 1.60 -18.37 -9.90
CA ALA A 231 1.19 -19.33 -8.89
C ALA A 231 1.56 -18.81 -7.51
N SER A 232 0.70 -18.95 -6.52
CA SER A 232 0.92 -18.38 -5.20
C SER A 232 0.27 -19.17 -4.09
N SER A 233 0.95 -19.21 -2.94
CA SER A 233 0.33 -19.65 -1.70
C SER A 233 -0.64 -18.63 -1.09
N ASN A 234 -0.72 -17.43 -1.68
CA ASN A 234 -1.64 -16.35 -1.34
C ASN A 234 -1.62 -15.98 0.16
N ASN A 235 -0.51 -16.24 0.85
CA ASN A 235 -0.34 -15.97 2.26
C ASN A 235 -0.04 -14.49 2.46
N ILE A 236 -0.99 -13.78 3.06
CA ILE A 236 -0.85 -12.36 3.38
C ILE A 236 -0.03 -12.21 4.67
N ARG A 237 1.07 -11.44 4.63
CA ARG A 237 1.81 -11.10 5.87
C ARG A 237 0.87 -10.47 6.91
N GLN A 238 0.77 -11.07 8.08
CA GLN A 238 0.04 -10.54 9.23
C GLN A 238 1.03 -10.07 10.31
N GLY A 239 0.79 -8.89 10.92
CA GLY A 239 1.69 -8.36 11.97
C GLY A 239 1.36 -6.95 12.45
N ARG A 240 2.09 -6.47 13.47
CA ARG A 240 1.97 -5.08 13.95
C ARG A 240 2.33 -4.12 12.82
N GLY A 241 1.47 -3.13 12.55
CA GLY A 241 1.65 -2.13 11.48
C GLY A 241 0.87 -2.41 10.18
N PHE A 242 0.37 -3.64 9.99
CA PHE A 242 -0.57 -3.95 8.91
C PHE A 242 -2.00 -3.73 9.41
N HIS A 243 -2.63 -2.64 8.98
CA HIS A 243 -4.02 -2.37 9.34
C HIS A 243 -4.93 -3.40 8.69
N LYS A 244 -5.86 -3.98 9.46
CA LYS A 244 -7.03 -4.70 8.93
C LYS A 244 -8.01 -3.70 8.29
N LEU A 245 -7.56 -2.99 7.26
CA LEU A 245 -8.47 -2.22 6.42
C LEU A 245 -9.34 -3.21 5.62
N PRO A 246 -10.58 -2.85 5.28
CA PRO A 246 -11.32 -3.60 4.28
C PRO A 246 -10.47 -3.67 3.01
N VAL A 247 -10.34 -4.87 2.44
CA VAL A 247 -9.67 -5.04 1.15
C VAL A 247 -10.61 -4.42 0.11
N ILE A 248 -10.29 -3.21 -0.35
CA ILE A 248 -11.02 -2.55 -1.42
C ILE A 248 -10.39 -3.00 -2.73
N ASN A 249 -11.19 -3.59 -3.60
CA ASN A 249 -10.79 -4.12 -4.89
C ASN A 249 -11.76 -3.62 -5.98
N PRO A 250 -11.46 -3.83 -7.27
CA PRO A 250 -12.36 -3.40 -8.35
C PRO A 250 -13.80 -3.92 -8.23
N GLU A 251 -14.01 -5.07 -7.59
CA GLU A 251 -15.31 -5.72 -7.44
C GLU A 251 -16.20 -5.05 -6.37
N ASN A 252 -15.60 -4.49 -5.31
CA ASN A 252 -16.34 -3.93 -4.18
C ASN A 252 -16.17 -2.41 -4.01
N VAL A 253 -15.37 -1.76 -4.84
CA VAL A 253 -15.04 -0.33 -4.69
C VAL A 253 -16.28 0.57 -4.71
N GLU A 254 -17.23 0.32 -5.62
CA GLU A 254 -18.47 1.09 -5.71
C GLU A 254 -19.35 0.93 -4.47
N GLU A 255 -19.45 -0.31 -3.94
CA GLU A 255 -20.21 -0.57 -2.72
C GLU A 255 -19.54 0.08 -1.52
N GLU A 256 -18.21 -0.04 -1.44
CA GLU A 256 -17.43 0.58 -0.39
C GLU A 256 -17.62 2.09 -0.43
N GLU A 257 -17.51 2.75 -1.59
CA GLU A 257 -17.76 4.18 -1.77
C GLU A 257 -19.14 4.61 -1.25
N LYS A 258 -20.19 3.85 -1.58
CA LYS A 258 -21.58 4.11 -1.17
C LYS A 258 -21.80 3.90 0.33
N LYS A 259 -20.96 3.12 1.03
CA LYS A 259 -21.13 2.89 2.47
C LYS A 259 -21.01 4.20 3.25
N PRO A 260 -22.01 4.55 4.08
CA PRO A 260 -21.91 5.72 4.93
C PRO A 260 -20.74 5.54 5.89
N MET A 261 -19.92 6.59 6.00
CA MET A 261 -18.78 6.65 6.89
C MET A 261 -19.14 6.08 8.28
N PRO A 262 -18.39 5.10 8.82
CA PRO A 262 -18.65 4.60 10.16
C PRO A 262 -18.54 5.75 11.15
N SER A 263 -19.65 6.11 11.79
CA SER A 263 -19.65 7.17 12.79
C SER A 263 -18.79 6.75 13.99
N LYS A 264 -18.15 7.71 14.68
CA LYS A 264 -17.49 7.49 16.00
C LYS A 264 -18.36 6.64 16.95
N ARG A 265 -19.69 6.74 16.82
CA ARG A 265 -20.71 6.02 17.61
C ARG A 265 -20.88 4.56 17.20
N GLN A 266 -20.73 4.20 15.93
CA GLN A 266 -20.73 2.82 15.43
C GLN A 266 -19.39 2.11 15.71
N GLU A 267 -18.27 2.83 15.67
CA GLU A 267 -16.97 2.28 16.09
C GLU A 267 -16.90 2.05 17.61
N LEU A 268 -17.52 2.93 18.42
CA LEU A 268 -17.61 2.72 19.87
C LEU A 268 -18.39 1.43 20.21
N LYS A 269 -19.43 1.10 19.42
CA LYS A 269 -20.15 -0.18 19.52
C LYS A 269 -19.27 -1.39 19.16
N LYS A 270 -18.39 -1.26 18.14
CA LYS A 270 -17.36 -2.27 17.82
C LYS A 270 -16.23 -2.35 18.87
N LYS A 271 -16.08 -1.33 19.73
CA LYS A 271 -15.09 -1.22 20.80
C LYS A 271 -15.55 -1.82 22.15
N ILE A 272 -16.67 -2.52 22.23
CA ILE A 272 -16.84 -3.51 23.30
C ILE A 272 -15.79 -4.59 23.01
N LYS A 273 -14.65 -4.54 23.72
CA LYS A 273 -13.50 -5.41 23.48
C LYS A 273 -13.99 -6.85 23.33
N GLN A 274 -13.69 -7.53 22.22
CA GLN A 274 -14.04 -8.95 22.02
C GLN A 274 -13.65 -9.81 23.23
N GLY A 275 -12.58 -9.45 23.95
CA GLY A 275 -12.20 -10.09 25.21
C GLY A 275 -13.21 -9.98 26.36
N LEU A 276 -14.03 -8.93 26.44
CA LEU A 276 -15.13 -8.82 27.40
C LEU A 276 -16.30 -9.72 27.02
N VAL A 277 -16.64 -9.76 25.72
CA VAL A 277 -17.68 -10.64 25.16
C VAL A 277 -17.31 -12.10 25.44
N GLU A 278 -16.09 -12.51 25.10
CA GLU A 278 -15.61 -13.88 25.34
C GLU A 278 -15.49 -14.22 26.83
N LYS A 279 -15.20 -13.23 27.69
CA LYS A 279 -15.17 -13.44 29.15
C LYS A 279 -16.57 -13.68 29.71
N GLU A 280 -17.57 -12.95 29.22
CA GLU A 280 -18.96 -13.13 29.65
C GLU A 280 -19.56 -14.44 29.12
N ILE A 281 -19.27 -14.81 27.86
CA ILE A 281 -19.65 -16.11 27.31
C ILE A 281 -19.09 -17.24 28.18
N LYS A 282 -17.80 -17.19 28.54
CA LYS A 282 -17.18 -18.20 29.42
C LYS A 282 -17.80 -18.25 30.80
N LYS A 283 -18.23 -17.11 31.34
CA LYS A 283 -18.89 -17.03 32.64
C LYS A 283 -20.28 -17.68 32.59
N LEU A 284 -21.10 -17.33 31.61
CA LEU A 284 -22.45 -17.90 31.42
C LEU A 284 -22.39 -19.41 31.15
N VAL A 285 -21.45 -19.87 30.32
CA VAL A 285 -21.27 -21.30 30.07
C VAL A 285 -20.85 -22.04 31.34
N ALA A 286 -20.02 -21.44 32.20
CA ALA A 286 -19.60 -22.05 33.47
C ALA A 286 -20.72 -22.06 34.53
N GLU A 287 -21.64 -21.10 34.51
CA GLU A 287 -22.84 -21.07 35.37
C GLU A 287 -23.85 -22.14 34.97
N GLU A 288 -24.05 -22.36 33.67
CA GLU A 288 -24.99 -23.38 33.17
C GLU A 288 -24.40 -24.81 33.19
N LEU A 289 -23.09 -24.95 32.97
CA LEU A 289 -22.38 -26.22 32.97
C LEU A 289 -21.22 -26.18 33.98
N PRO A 290 -21.46 -26.55 35.25
CA PRO A 290 -20.44 -26.48 36.31
C PRO A 290 -19.17 -27.28 35.98
N PHE A 291 -19.30 -28.40 35.25
CA PHE A 291 -18.16 -29.23 34.83
C PHE A 291 -17.23 -28.55 33.82
N ALA A 292 -17.69 -27.51 33.11
CA ALA A 292 -16.86 -26.74 32.19
C ALA A 292 -15.76 -25.94 32.92
N SER A 293 -15.96 -25.63 34.20
CA SER A 293 -14.98 -24.93 35.04
C SER A 293 -13.84 -25.84 35.54
N LEU A 294 -14.05 -27.16 35.58
CA LEU A 294 -13.12 -28.18 36.11
C LEU A 294 -11.99 -28.56 35.13
N VAL A 295 -12.01 -28.07 33.90
CA VAL A 295 -11.00 -28.39 32.85
C VAL A 295 -9.65 -27.70 33.09
N LYS A 296 -9.53 -26.87 34.13
CA LYS A 296 -8.29 -26.17 34.50
C LYS A 296 -7.63 -26.78 35.74
N THR A 297 -7.05 -27.97 35.60
CA THR A 297 -6.00 -28.44 36.51
C THR A 297 -4.69 -28.57 35.72
N ARG A 298 -3.56 -28.18 36.33
CA ARG A 298 -2.22 -28.25 35.71
C ARG A 298 -1.87 -29.73 35.45
N GLY A 299 -2.12 -30.19 34.22
CA GLY A 299 -1.87 -31.54 33.74
C GLY A 299 -2.48 -31.76 32.35
N ARG A 300 -2.08 -32.84 31.66
CA ARG A 300 -2.58 -33.18 30.31
C ARG A 300 -4.12 -33.34 30.36
N PRO A 301 -4.91 -32.59 29.57
CA PRO A 301 -6.36 -32.58 29.70
C PRO A 301 -6.95 -33.96 29.34
N LYS A 302 -7.73 -34.55 30.26
CA LYS A 302 -8.56 -35.73 29.95
C LYS A 302 -9.66 -35.29 28.99
N LYS A 303 -9.79 -35.93 27.81
CA LYS A 303 -10.88 -35.67 26.88
C LYS A 303 -12.22 -35.96 27.59
N LEU A 304 -13.12 -34.98 27.55
CA LEU A 304 -14.50 -35.15 28.07
C LEU A 304 -15.22 -36.27 27.30
N PRO A 305 -16.16 -36.99 27.91
CA PRO A 305 -17.09 -37.87 27.20
C PRO A 305 -17.77 -37.14 26.04
N LYS A 306 -18.06 -37.87 24.95
CA LYS A 306 -18.59 -37.29 23.70
C LYS A 306 -19.87 -36.48 23.92
N ASP A 307 -20.74 -36.98 24.79
CA ASP A 307 -22.02 -36.32 25.13
C ASP A 307 -21.80 -34.98 25.83
N GLN A 308 -20.81 -34.90 26.74
CA GLN A 308 -20.46 -33.65 27.42
C GLN A 308 -19.78 -32.64 26.49
N GLN A 309 -19.07 -33.09 25.46
CA GLN A 309 -18.51 -32.21 24.43
C GLN A 309 -19.60 -31.59 23.55
N THR A 310 -20.60 -32.39 23.16
CA THR A 310 -21.76 -31.91 22.39
C THR A 310 -22.55 -30.89 23.20
N MET A 311 -22.87 -31.19 24.47
CA MET A 311 -23.55 -30.26 25.37
C MET A 311 -22.79 -28.94 25.57
N LEU A 312 -21.46 -29.01 25.72
CA LEU A 312 -20.62 -27.82 25.88
C LEU A 312 -20.62 -26.97 24.61
N ALA A 313 -20.56 -27.58 23.43
CA ALA A 313 -20.59 -26.88 22.15
C ALA A 313 -21.94 -26.17 21.93
N GLU A 314 -23.05 -26.88 22.14
CA GLU A 314 -24.41 -26.33 21.99
C GLU A 314 -24.66 -25.17 22.96
N THR A 315 -24.28 -25.34 24.23
CA THR A 315 -24.43 -24.29 25.25
C THR A 315 -23.57 -23.07 24.94
N THR A 316 -22.33 -23.27 24.45
CA THR A 316 -21.44 -22.16 24.05
C THR A 316 -22.02 -21.36 22.88
N VAL A 317 -22.61 -22.03 21.89
CA VAL A 317 -23.27 -21.37 20.75
C VAL A 317 -24.47 -20.56 21.24
N ARG A 318 -25.31 -21.13 22.11
CA ARG A 318 -26.48 -20.44 22.68
C ARG A 318 -26.08 -19.21 23.50
N CYS A 319 -25.14 -19.34 24.45
CA CYS A 319 -24.65 -18.21 25.24
C CYS A 319 -24.01 -17.12 24.37
N ARG A 320 -23.27 -17.52 23.31
CA ARG A 320 -22.69 -16.57 22.35
C ARG A 320 -23.76 -15.78 21.63
N GLN A 321 -24.80 -16.42 21.11
CA GLN A 321 -25.92 -15.74 20.46
C GLN A 321 -26.55 -14.69 21.40
N ILE A 322 -26.83 -15.06 22.65
CA ILE A 322 -27.43 -14.15 23.64
C ILE A 322 -26.53 -12.93 23.89
N VAL A 323 -25.24 -13.13 24.18
CA VAL A 323 -24.32 -12.03 24.49
C VAL A 323 -24.10 -11.12 23.28
N GLU A 324 -24.09 -11.68 22.05
CA GLU A 324 -23.96 -10.88 20.83
C GLU A 324 -25.23 -10.07 20.51
N GLU A 325 -26.42 -10.61 20.75
CA GLU A 325 -27.67 -9.85 20.62
C GLU A 325 -27.75 -8.69 21.62
N ILE A 326 -27.29 -8.90 22.86
CA ILE A 326 -27.18 -7.85 23.89
C ILE A 326 -26.17 -6.77 23.47
N ARG A 327 -25.00 -7.20 22.95
CA ARG A 327 -23.97 -6.29 22.40
C ARG A 327 -24.55 -5.41 21.28
N ASP A 328 -25.38 -6.00 20.43
CA ASP A 328 -25.99 -5.30 19.30
C ASP A 328 -27.20 -4.44 19.72
N GLY A 329 -27.59 -4.48 21.00
CA GLY A 329 -28.58 -3.63 21.64
C GLY A 329 -30.02 -4.12 21.47
N LYS A 330 -30.22 -5.40 21.16
CA LYS A 330 -31.55 -6.02 21.10
C LYS A 330 -32.03 -6.34 22.51
N GLU A 331 -33.29 -6.03 22.82
CA GLU A 331 -33.95 -6.43 24.07
C GLU A 331 -34.45 -7.89 23.95
N PRO A 332 -34.48 -8.66 25.05
CA PRO A 332 -34.91 -10.05 25.00
C PRO A 332 -36.42 -10.10 24.73
N LYS A 333 -36.83 -10.85 23.70
CA LYS A 333 -38.25 -11.05 23.40
C LYS A 333 -38.84 -12.06 24.39
N LEU A 334 -39.50 -11.57 25.44
CA LEU A 334 -40.12 -12.41 26.46
C LEU A 334 -41.50 -12.92 26.00
N PRO A 335 -41.79 -14.23 26.09
CA PRO A 335 -43.12 -14.77 25.81
C PRO A 335 -44.22 -14.12 26.67
N ILE A 336 -45.38 -13.89 26.05
CA ILE A 336 -46.50 -13.12 26.64
C ILE A 336 -47.08 -13.75 27.92
N ARG A 337 -46.88 -15.07 28.13
CA ARG A 337 -47.44 -15.82 29.26
C ARG A 337 -46.48 -16.08 30.44
N LEU A 338 -45.26 -15.54 30.43
CA LEU A 338 -44.34 -15.75 31.56
C LEU A 338 -44.83 -15.04 32.85
N PRO A 339 -44.73 -15.71 34.02
CA PRO A 339 -44.96 -15.09 35.32
C PRO A 339 -44.10 -13.83 35.54
N LEU A 340 -44.64 -12.85 36.27
CA LEU A 340 -44.00 -11.53 36.45
C LEU A 340 -42.63 -11.64 37.13
N ALA A 341 -42.50 -12.52 38.12
CA ALA A 341 -41.24 -12.76 38.84
C ALA A 341 -40.12 -13.26 37.92
N GLU A 342 -40.42 -14.23 37.05
CA GLU A 342 -39.45 -14.79 36.10
C GLU A 342 -39.04 -13.76 35.05
N ARG A 343 -39.98 -12.93 34.59
CA ARG A 343 -39.67 -11.80 33.69
C ARG A 343 -38.70 -10.82 34.31
N MET A 344 -38.89 -10.48 35.59
CA MET A 344 -37.99 -9.57 36.31
C MET A 344 -36.59 -10.16 36.43
N THR A 345 -36.47 -11.46 36.76
CA THR A 345 -35.17 -12.13 36.85
C THR A 345 -34.44 -12.16 35.51
N ILE A 346 -35.14 -12.39 34.39
CA ILE A 346 -34.53 -12.40 33.05
C ILE A 346 -34.07 -11.00 32.66
N MET A 347 -34.88 -9.97 32.91
CA MET A 347 -34.52 -8.59 32.63
C MET A 347 -33.35 -8.11 33.50
N GLU A 348 -33.30 -8.53 34.77
CA GLU A 348 -32.20 -8.20 35.67
C GLU A 348 -30.88 -8.84 35.21
N LYS A 349 -30.90 -10.11 34.79
CA LYS A 349 -29.73 -10.77 34.17
C LYS A 349 -29.30 -10.09 32.86
N TYR A 350 -30.26 -9.69 32.02
CA TYR A 350 -30.00 -8.94 30.79
C TYR A 350 -29.30 -7.61 31.09
N ASP A 351 -29.78 -6.86 32.10
CA ASP A 351 -29.18 -5.59 32.51
C ASP A 351 -27.78 -5.77 33.13
N GLN A 352 -27.55 -6.85 33.87
CA GLN A 352 -26.23 -7.19 34.40
C GLN A 352 -25.21 -7.43 33.28
N ILE A 353 -25.56 -8.22 32.26
CA ILE A 353 -24.69 -8.47 31.09
C ILE A 353 -24.46 -7.17 30.33
N ARG A 354 -25.52 -6.39 30.11
CA ARG A 354 -25.45 -5.09 29.42
C ARG A 354 -24.51 -4.11 30.13
N ARG A 355 -24.60 -3.99 31.46
CA ARG A 355 -23.69 -3.17 32.27
C ARG A 355 -22.26 -3.69 32.24
N ALA A 356 -22.05 -5.01 32.29
CA ALA A 356 -20.72 -5.62 32.20
C ALA A 356 -20.02 -5.31 30.85
N LEU A 357 -20.80 -5.15 29.78
CA LEU A 357 -20.33 -4.70 28.46
C LEU A 357 -20.16 -3.17 28.34
N GLY A 358 -20.47 -2.41 29.40
CA GLY A 358 -20.33 -0.94 29.45
C GLY A 358 -21.45 -0.18 28.72
N LEU A 359 -22.60 -0.82 28.48
CA LEU A 359 -23.75 -0.21 27.81
C LEU A 359 -24.67 0.46 28.85
N LYS A 360 -24.94 1.76 28.68
CA LYS A 360 -25.87 2.51 29.56
C LYS A 360 -27.34 2.19 29.27
N SER A 361 -28.20 2.25 30.28
CA SER A 361 -29.66 2.09 30.12
C SER A 361 -30.29 3.32 29.46
N LYS A 362 -31.53 3.19 28.94
CA LYS A 362 -32.29 4.32 28.39
C LYS A 362 -32.54 5.40 29.46
N GLU A 363 -32.77 4.98 30.69
CA GLU A 363 -33.00 5.84 31.85
C GLU A 363 -31.71 6.53 32.31
N GLU A 364 -30.57 5.83 32.33
CA GLU A 364 -29.26 6.42 32.62
C GLU A 364 -28.86 7.46 31.57
N LEU A 365 -29.13 7.19 30.29
CA LEU A 365 -28.95 8.16 29.22
C LEU A 365 -29.88 9.37 29.39
N ALA A 366 -31.13 9.16 29.78
CA ALA A 366 -32.07 10.24 30.06
C ALA A 366 -31.64 11.08 31.28
N ALA A 367 -31.21 10.45 32.37
CA ALA A 367 -30.69 11.08 33.58
C ALA A 367 -29.39 11.86 33.31
N GLU A 368 -28.51 11.32 32.46
CA GLU A 368 -27.30 12.03 32.00
C GLU A 368 -27.65 13.24 31.13
N THR A 369 -28.75 13.15 30.36
CA THR A 369 -29.26 14.27 29.56
C THR A 369 -29.88 15.36 30.45
N ILE A 370 -30.56 14.97 31.53
CA ILE A 370 -31.13 15.86 32.55
C ILE A 370 -30.03 16.56 33.35
N THR A 371 -29.03 15.82 33.84
CA THR A 371 -27.86 16.40 34.53
C THR A 371 -27.01 17.28 33.61
N LYS A 372 -26.90 16.96 32.31
CA LYS A 372 -26.30 17.87 31.31
C LYS A 372 -27.15 19.12 31.08
N LYS A 373 -28.48 19.05 31.15
CA LYS A 373 -29.37 20.22 31.10
C LYS A 373 -29.22 21.09 32.36
N ASP A 374 -29.14 20.49 33.54
CA ASP A 374 -28.97 21.18 34.82
C ASP A 374 -27.60 21.83 34.97
N THR A 375 -26.52 21.14 34.60
CA THR A 375 -25.18 21.72 34.55
C THR A 375 -25.09 22.85 33.52
N LYS A 376 -25.83 22.75 32.40
CA LYS A 376 -25.97 23.82 31.41
C LYS A 376 -26.81 25.00 31.91
N MET A 377 -27.81 24.78 32.78
CA MET A 377 -28.56 25.83 33.49
C MET A 377 -27.70 26.51 34.56
N ARG A 378 -26.96 25.76 35.37
CA ARG A 378 -26.00 26.32 36.35
C ARG A 378 -24.88 27.13 35.68
N ARG A 379 -24.42 26.70 34.50
CA ARG A 379 -23.50 27.46 33.62
C ARG A 379 -24.15 28.63 32.85
N LYS A 380 -25.46 28.87 32.98
CA LYS A 380 -26.13 30.08 32.45
C LYS A 380 -26.33 31.16 33.53
N LEU A 381 -26.24 30.80 34.82
CA LEU A 381 -26.46 31.69 35.97
C LEU A 381 -25.21 32.45 36.42
N LYS A 382 -24.02 32.15 35.90
CA LYS A 382 -22.81 32.93 36.15
C LYS A 382 -22.23 33.42 34.81
N ILE A 383 -22.11 34.75 34.71
CA ILE A 383 -21.51 35.56 33.64
C ILE A 383 -22.44 35.75 32.41
N PRO A 384 -22.69 36.99 31.94
CA PRO A 384 -23.43 37.23 30.71
C PRO A 384 -22.68 36.57 29.55
N ARG A 385 -23.38 35.78 28.75
CA ARG A 385 -22.79 35.23 27.53
C ARG A 385 -22.73 36.35 26.47
N PRO A 386 -21.63 36.46 25.70
CA PRO A 386 -21.69 37.21 24.45
C PRO A 386 -22.77 36.60 23.55
N PRO A 387 -23.40 37.38 22.66
CA PRO A 387 -24.50 36.91 21.82
C PRO A 387 -24.08 35.65 21.07
N GLY A 388 -24.77 34.54 21.36
CA GLY A 388 -24.39 33.23 20.86
C GLY A 388 -24.60 33.12 19.35
N ARG A 389 -23.59 32.57 18.67
CA ARG A 389 -23.55 32.20 17.25
C ARG A 389 -24.91 31.66 16.74
N PRO A 390 -25.48 32.25 15.69
CA PRO A 390 -26.77 31.83 15.16
C PRO A 390 -26.70 30.39 14.64
N ARG A 391 -27.73 29.60 14.97
CA ARG A 391 -27.77 28.14 14.72
C ARG A 391 -27.88 27.74 13.25
N LYS A 392 -28.00 28.70 12.33
CA LYS A 392 -28.04 28.47 10.89
C LYS A 392 -27.33 29.62 10.19
N LEU A 393 -26.36 29.28 9.35
CA LEU A 393 -25.76 30.21 8.41
C LEU A 393 -26.85 30.70 7.42
N PRO A 394 -26.81 31.96 6.97
CA PRO A 394 -27.67 32.46 5.90
C PRO A 394 -27.56 31.55 4.68
N ARG A 395 -28.69 31.29 4.02
CA ARG A 395 -28.65 30.63 2.72
C ARG A 395 -27.95 31.56 1.73
N TRP A 396 -27.12 30.99 0.86
CA TRP A 396 -26.26 31.71 -0.07
C TRP A 396 -27.03 32.54 -1.12
N ASP A 397 -28.36 32.38 -1.19
CA ASP A 397 -29.28 33.02 -2.13
C ASP A 397 -29.85 34.36 -1.66
N LYS A 398 -29.55 34.82 -0.43
CA LYS A 398 -30.05 36.10 0.12
C LYS A 398 -28.99 37.20 0.15
N SER A 399 -29.27 38.32 -0.52
CA SER A 399 -28.43 39.53 -0.52
C SER A 399 -28.17 40.06 0.91
N PRO A 400 -26.98 40.62 1.19
CA PRO A 400 -26.66 41.26 2.47
C PRO A 400 -27.59 42.43 2.80
N THR A 401 -27.98 42.58 4.07
CA THR A 401 -28.73 43.77 4.50
C THR A 401 -27.79 44.96 4.72
N ILE A 402 -28.33 46.18 4.65
CA ILE A 402 -27.53 47.42 4.81
C ILE A 402 -26.75 47.44 6.14
N ALA A 403 -27.37 46.97 7.22
CA ALA A 403 -26.76 46.90 8.54
C ALA A 403 -25.67 45.81 8.65
N GLU A 404 -25.80 44.69 7.93
CA GLU A 404 -24.76 43.65 7.84
C GLU A 404 -23.51 44.19 7.15
N LEU A 405 -23.70 44.98 6.08
CA LEU A 405 -22.60 45.60 5.34
C LEU A 405 -21.90 46.68 6.15
N GLU A 406 -22.65 47.54 6.85
CA GLU A 406 -22.07 48.57 7.75
C GLU A 406 -21.23 47.93 8.87
N SER A 407 -21.68 46.80 9.43
CA SER A 407 -20.90 46.08 10.44
C SER A 407 -19.59 45.50 9.90
N ILE A 408 -19.57 45.06 8.64
CA ILE A 408 -18.36 44.53 7.99
C ILE A 408 -17.41 45.69 7.64
N GLU A 409 -17.91 46.82 7.16
CA GLU A 409 -17.10 48.03 6.91
C GLU A 409 -16.44 48.54 8.18
N GLN A 410 -17.18 48.56 9.28
CA GLN A 410 -16.65 48.96 10.58
C GLN A 410 -15.50 48.04 11.02
N LYS A 411 -15.64 46.71 10.84
CA LYS A 411 -14.57 45.74 11.13
C LYS A 411 -13.33 45.91 10.24
N ILE A 412 -13.52 46.26 8.97
CA ILE A 412 -12.41 46.56 8.04
C ILE A 412 -11.61 47.79 8.52
N ASN A 413 -12.30 48.82 8.99
CA ASN A 413 -11.66 50.06 9.44
C ASN A 413 -11.03 49.96 10.83
N GLU A 414 -11.62 49.19 11.75
CA GLU A 414 -11.24 49.19 13.17
C GLU A 414 -10.20 48.12 13.56
N THR A 415 -9.86 47.18 12.67
CA THR A 415 -8.91 46.10 12.99
C THR A 415 -7.47 46.49 12.58
N PRO A 416 -6.56 46.78 13.53
CA PRO A 416 -5.18 47.14 13.21
C PRO A 416 -4.41 45.89 12.74
N GLY A 417 -3.66 45.99 11.64
CA GLY A 417 -2.84 44.89 11.11
C GLY A 417 -3.55 43.95 10.13
N ILE A 418 -4.76 44.29 9.64
CA ILE A 418 -5.37 43.62 8.47
C ILE A 418 -4.48 43.74 7.22
N TRP A 419 -3.68 44.80 7.13
CA TRP A 419 -2.83 45.08 5.98
C TRP A 419 -1.40 44.58 6.24
N VAL A 420 -0.91 43.70 5.37
CA VAL A 420 0.43 43.13 5.43
C VAL A 420 1.46 44.17 4.97
N GLU A 421 2.58 44.26 5.68
CA GLU A 421 3.69 45.18 5.38
C GLU A 421 4.21 44.93 3.95
N GLY A 422 4.05 45.91 3.06
CA GLY A 422 4.42 45.82 1.63
C GLY A 422 3.27 45.88 0.62
N MET A 423 2.01 45.88 1.05
CA MET A 423 0.86 46.11 0.16
C MET A 423 0.64 47.60 -0.16
N GLN A 424 0.34 47.93 -1.43
CA GLN A 424 -0.21 49.26 -1.76
C GLN A 424 -1.65 49.37 -1.23
N HIS A 425 -1.90 50.34 -0.36
CA HIS A 425 -3.23 50.55 0.20
C HIS A 425 -4.20 51.12 -0.87
N PRO A 426 -5.48 50.72 -0.86
CA PRO A 426 -6.47 51.20 -1.83
C PRO A 426 -6.73 52.71 -1.68
N PRO A 427 -7.20 53.41 -2.74
CA PRO A 427 -7.47 54.85 -2.68
C PRO A 427 -8.41 55.27 -1.55
N TRP A 428 -9.44 54.47 -1.23
CA TRP A 428 -10.38 54.75 -0.14
C TRP A 428 -9.74 54.76 1.26
N PHE A 429 -8.61 54.06 1.44
CA PHE A 429 -7.84 54.03 2.71
C PHE A 429 -7.22 55.41 3.03
N TYR A 430 -6.90 56.20 2.01
CA TYR A 430 -6.34 57.55 2.17
C TYR A 430 -7.32 58.68 1.85
N GLN A 431 -8.31 58.45 0.97
CA GLN A 431 -9.21 59.48 0.44
C GLN A 431 -10.66 59.36 0.92
N GLY A 432 -10.99 58.35 1.73
CA GLY A 432 -12.33 58.20 2.35
C GLY A 432 -13.45 57.85 1.37
N ASN A 433 -13.13 57.23 0.23
CA ASN A 433 -14.13 56.84 -0.78
C ASN A 433 -15.01 55.66 -0.30
N LYS A 434 -16.15 55.98 0.33
CA LYS A 434 -17.09 55.01 0.92
C LYS A 434 -17.68 54.02 -0.10
N LYS A 435 -17.68 54.34 -1.40
CA LYS A 435 -18.31 53.49 -2.42
C LYS A 435 -17.50 52.20 -2.65
N GLU A 436 -16.18 52.31 -2.75
CA GLU A 436 -15.29 51.16 -2.94
C GLU A 436 -15.24 50.26 -1.69
N LEU A 437 -15.27 50.88 -0.50
CA LEU A 437 -15.37 50.16 0.77
C LEU A 437 -16.70 49.37 0.86
N ARG A 438 -17.81 49.94 0.36
CA ARG A 438 -19.11 49.27 0.28
C ARG A 438 -19.09 48.06 -0.65
N GLU A 439 -18.47 48.19 -1.81
CA GLU A 439 -18.32 47.08 -2.79
C GLU A 439 -17.45 45.95 -2.23
N LEU A 440 -16.36 46.30 -1.54
CA LEU A 440 -15.53 45.34 -0.84
C LEU A 440 -16.31 44.61 0.27
N ALA A 441 -17.04 45.35 1.11
CA ALA A 441 -17.88 44.77 2.16
C ALA A 441 -18.96 43.83 1.60
N MET A 442 -19.54 44.14 0.43
CA MET A 442 -20.48 43.23 -0.25
C MET A 442 -19.82 41.93 -0.69
N THR A 443 -18.59 42.01 -1.21
CA THR A 443 -17.83 40.85 -1.68
C THR A 443 -17.39 39.97 -0.50
N VAL A 444 -16.89 40.57 0.57
CA VAL A 444 -16.58 39.88 1.83
C VAL A 444 -17.84 39.22 2.42
N ALA A 445 -18.98 39.91 2.41
CA ALA A 445 -20.24 39.37 2.90
C ALA A 445 -20.73 38.16 2.07
N ALA A 446 -20.48 38.16 0.76
CA ALA A 446 -20.84 37.07 -0.15
C ALA A 446 -19.92 35.86 0.04
N ALA A 447 -18.60 36.07 0.09
CA ALA A 447 -17.59 35.02 0.23
C ALA A 447 -17.57 34.39 1.64
N HIS A 448 -17.88 35.18 2.67
CA HIS A 448 -17.85 34.76 4.08
C HIS A 448 -19.20 35.02 4.78
N PRO A 449 -20.24 34.20 4.51
CA PRO A 449 -21.58 34.40 5.06
C PRO A 449 -21.67 34.35 6.59
N SER A 450 -20.65 33.82 7.28
CA SER A 450 -20.60 33.77 8.74
C SER A 450 -20.29 35.13 9.37
N LEU A 451 -19.52 36.00 8.69
CA LEU A 451 -19.21 37.37 9.13
C LEU A 451 -20.46 38.26 9.17
N ARG A 452 -21.48 37.92 8.36
CA ARG A 452 -22.79 38.60 8.34
C ARG A 452 -23.63 38.37 9.59
N VAL A 453 -23.31 37.34 10.38
CA VAL A 453 -24.20 36.82 11.43
C VAL A 453 -23.51 36.65 12.78
N ASP A 454 -22.19 36.49 12.79
CA ASP A 454 -21.39 36.35 14.00
C ASP A 454 -20.58 37.64 14.26
N PRO A 455 -21.07 38.55 15.13
CA PRO A 455 -20.36 39.78 15.44
C PRO A 455 -19.02 39.53 16.12
N THR A 456 -18.80 38.33 16.70
CA THR A 456 -17.55 37.95 17.38
C THR A 456 -16.51 37.32 16.45
N GLU A 457 -16.88 36.99 15.22
CA GLU A 457 -15.96 36.49 14.21
C GLU A 457 -15.06 37.65 13.74
N THR A 458 -13.75 37.49 13.97
CA THR A 458 -12.72 38.46 13.62
C THR A 458 -12.42 38.37 12.14
N LEU A 459 -12.56 39.49 11.44
CA LEU A 459 -12.18 39.62 10.04
C LEU A 459 -10.67 39.40 9.92
N GLN A 460 -10.24 38.35 9.21
CA GLN A 460 -8.82 38.08 9.01
C GLN A 460 -8.30 38.81 7.76
N ALA A 461 -7.00 39.05 7.70
CA ALA A 461 -6.36 39.72 6.57
C ALA A 461 -6.64 38.99 5.24
N GLU A 462 -6.71 37.65 5.30
CA GLU A 462 -6.91 36.78 4.14
C GLU A 462 -8.35 36.86 3.58
N ASP A 463 -9.35 37.15 4.43
CA ASP A 463 -10.75 37.30 4.01
C ASP A 463 -10.94 38.59 3.18
N VAL A 464 -10.26 39.67 3.58
CA VAL A 464 -10.25 40.95 2.86
C VAL A 464 -9.47 40.82 1.56
N CYS A 465 -8.30 40.19 1.60
CA CYS A 465 -7.49 39.95 0.41
C CYS A 465 -8.23 39.11 -0.63
N SER A 466 -8.90 38.03 -0.22
CA SER A 466 -9.67 37.17 -1.12
C SER A 466 -10.78 37.93 -1.84
N ALA A 467 -11.52 38.77 -1.12
CA ALA A 467 -12.58 39.59 -1.70
C ALA A 467 -12.06 40.68 -2.66
N MET A 468 -10.91 41.29 -2.36
CA MET A 468 -10.30 42.29 -3.26
C MET A 468 -9.81 41.70 -4.58
N LEU A 469 -9.37 40.44 -4.56
CA LEU A 469 -8.94 39.72 -5.76
C LEU A 469 -10.11 39.36 -6.68
N GLU A 470 -11.28 39.08 -6.12
CA GLU A 470 -12.52 38.87 -6.91
C GLU A 470 -13.00 40.18 -7.55
N VAL A 471 -12.96 41.30 -6.82
CA VAL A 471 -13.28 42.64 -7.37
C VAL A 471 -12.30 43.03 -8.49
N SER A 472 -11.01 42.67 -8.36
CA SER A 472 -9.97 42.93 -9.37
C SER A 472 -10.06 41.99 -10.58
N GLY A 473 -10.63 40.79 -10.39
CA GLY A 473 -10.93 39.82 -11.45
C GLY A 473 -12.03 40.26 -12.42
N ASP A 474 -12.90 41.17 -12.01
CA ASP A 474 -13.93 41.74 -12.90
C ASP A 474 -13.42 42.95 -13.70
N VAL A 475 -12.37 43.61 -13.22
CA VAL A 475 -11.66 44.67 -13.97
C VAL A 475 -10.85 44.07 -15.14
N THR A 476 -10.32 42.85 -14.98
CA THR A 476 -9.57 42.16 -16.05
C THR A 476 -10.46 41.64 -17.19
N LYS A 477 -11.78 41.49 -16.99
CA LYS A 477 -12.73 41.26 -18.10
C LYS A 477 -13.01 42.51 -18.94
N LYS A 478 -12.72 43.71 -18.44
CA LYS A 478 -12.81 44.97 -19.21
C LYS A 478 -11.49 45.39 -19.84
N ALA A 479 -10.38 44.73 -19.50
CA ALA A 479 -9.06 45.03 -20.02
C ALA A 479 -8.59 44.04 -21.11
N SER A 480 -9.50 43.30 -21.76
CA SER A 480 -9.16 42.43 -22.90
C SER A 480 -9.04 43.19 -24.23
N GLU A 481 -8.59 44.44 -24.20
CA GLU A 481 -8.09 45.19 -25.34
C GLU A 481 -6.82 45.93 -24.89
N GLY A 482 -5.64 45.32 -25.10
CA GLY A 482 -4.34 46.00 -24.96
C GLY A 482 -3.26 45.25 -24.17
N GLU A 483 -2.36 44.64 -24.94
CA GLU A 483 -0.90 44.42 -24.74
C GLU A 483 -0.25 44.00 -23.40
N GLU A 484 0.42 42.84 -23.52
CA GLU A 484 1.78 42.42 -23.07
C GLU A 484 2.24 42.33 -21.59
N SER A 485 2.59 41.08 -21.26
CA SER A 485 3.79 40.59 -20.53
C SER A 485 4.15 41.18 -19.16
N SER A 486 3.57 40.63 -18.09
CA SER A 486 4.25 40.45 -16.77
C SER A 486 3.50 39.56 -15.76
N ALA A 487 2.21 39.28 -15.98
CA ALA A 487 1.30 38.75 -14.95
C ALA A 487 1.40 37.25 -14.59
N VAL A 488 2.29 36.47 -15.21
CA VAL A 488 2.36 35.01 -14.97
C VAL A 488 3.04 34.66 -13.64
N SER A 489 3.89 35.54 -13.08
CA SER A 489 4.64 35.23 -11.84
C SER A 489 3.84 35.42 -10.54
N GLU A 490 2.83 36.30 -10.49
CA GLU A 490 2.10 36.64 -9.26
C GLU A 490 0.90 35.72 -8.94
N SER A 491 0.35 35.02 -9.94
CA SER A 491 -0.78 34.09 -9.73
C SER A 491 -0.37 32.79 -9.02
N VAL A 492 0.88 32.36 -9.23
CA VAL A 492 1.51 31.22 -8.53
C VAL A 492 1.73 31.54 -7.05
N GLY A 493 1.86 32.84 -6.74
CA GLY A 493 2.03 33.42 -5.42
C GLY A 493 0.82 33.36 -4.48
N ARG A 494 -0.34 32.84 -4.87
CA ARG A 494 -1.52 32.78 -3.97
C ARG A 494 -1.94 31.36 -3.55
N ASN A 495 -1.40 30.34 -4.21
CA ASN A 495 -1.71 28.94 -3.92
C ASN A 495 -0.84 28.36 -2.78
N TRP A 496 0.28 29.02 -2.45
CA TRP A 496 1.27 28.53 -1.48
C TRP A 496 0.98 28.96 -0.03
N GLU A 497 0.31 30.10 0.20
CA GLU A 497 -0.10 30.55 1.54
C GLU A 497 -1.19 29.63 2.13
N ALA A 498 -2.12 29.19 1.28
CA ALA A 498 -3.11 28.17 1.65
C ALA A 498 -2.44 26.84 2.02
N ALA A 499 -1.45 26.38 1.25
CA ALA A 499 -0.72 25.13 1.54
C ALA A 499 0.02 25.20 2.89
N ARG A 500 0.59 26.37 3.23
CA ARG A 500 1.29 26.63 4.49
C ARG A 500 0.34 26.60 5.70
N ALA A 501 -0.86 27.20 5.57
CA ALA A 501 -1.91 27.17 6.60
C ALA A 501 -2.47 25.75 6.83
N TRP A 502 -2.55 24.93 5.78
CA TRP A 502 -2.92 23.52 5.88
C TRP A 502 -1.82 22.66 6.52
N GLU A 503 -0.54 23.03 6.37
CA GLU A 503 0.60 22.33 6.93
C GLU A 503 0.74 22.58 8.44
N GLU A 504 0.57 23.83 8.91
CA GLU A 504 0.49 24.14 10.35
C GLU A 504 -0.73 23.45 11.00
N TYR A 505 -1.82 23.31 10.24
CA TYR A 505 -2.96 22.50 10.66
C TYR A 505 -2.62 21.00 10.69
N GLU A 506 -2.00 20.40 9.68
CA GLU A 506 -1.65 18.97 9.71
C GLU A 506 -0.62 18.62 10.80
N GLU A 507 0.38 19.47 11.04
CA GLU A 507 1.45 19.24 12.02
C GLU A 507 0.94 19.37 13.48
N GLN A 508 0.05 20.32 13.76
CA GLN A 508 -0.64 20.44 15.06
C GLN A 508 -1.73 19.36 15.27
N TRP A 509 -2.28 18.79 14.19
CA TRP A 509 -3.46 17.90 14.25
C TRP A 509 -3.11 16.40 14.10
N ALA A 510 -1.95 16.05 13.52
CA ALA A 510 -1.42 14.68 13.44
C ALA A 510 -1.19 14.05 14.83
N ARG A 511 -0.92 14.87 15.85
CA ARG A 511 -0.80 14.43 17.26
C ARG A 511 -2.11 13.91 17.87
N ARG A 512 -3.29 14.05 17.24
CA ARG A 512 -4.59 13.82 17.90
C ARG A 512 -5.48 12.65 17.47
N HIS A 513 -5.38 11.98 16.29
CA HIS A 513 -6.44 11.00 15.94
C HIS A 513 -6.09 9.79 15.03
N GLU A 514 -6.20 8.58 15.61
CA GLU A 514 -6.31 7.26 14.95
C GLU A 514 -7.48 7.17 13.93
N ILE A 515 -8.51 8.02 14.08
CA ILE A 515 -9.74 8.01 13.27
C ILE A 515 -9.56 8.72 11.91
N LYS A 516 -8.74 9.79 11.83
CA LYS A 516 -8.43 10.43 10.53
C LYS A 516 -7.53 9.55 9.66
N SER A 517 -6.53 8.88 10.26
CA SER A 517 -5.65 7.95 9.55
C SER A 517 -6.43 6.81 8.86
N ARG A 518 -7.48 6.28 9.50
CA ARG A 518 -8.37 5.27 8.90
C ARG A 518 -9.26 5.83 7.78
N LYS A 519 -9.82 7.03 7.96
CA LYS A 519 -10.62 7.72 6.92
C LYS A 519 -9.77 7.94 5.66
N GLN A 520 -8.58 8.48 5.86
CA GLN A 520 -7.63 8.84 4.82
C GLN A 520 -7.06 7.59 4.13
N GLY A 521 -6.84 6.50 4.88
CA GLY A 521 -6.50 5.19 4.33
C GLY A 521 -7.59 4.62 3.42
N ARG A 522 -8.87 4.67 3.81
CA ARG A 522 -9.97 4.20 2.93
C ARG A 522 -10.05 4.99 1.63
N GLU A 523 -9.95 6.32 1.70
CA GLU A 523 -9.95 7.18 0.51
C GLU A 523 -8.76 6.90 -0.41
N ASP A 524 -7.58 6.63 0.16
CA ASP A 524 -6.41 6.21 -0.62
C ASP A 524 -6.63 4.88 -1.34
N GLU A 525 -7.21 3.88 -0.65
CA GLU A 525 -7.46 2.58 -1.27
C GLU A 525 -8.46 2.71 -2.43
N ILE A 526 -9.53 3.49 -2.24
CA ILE A 526 -10.50 3.79 -3.31
C ILE A 526 -9.81 4.50 -4.49
N TYR A 527 -9.01 5.53 -4.21
CA TYR A 527 -8.26 6.24 -5.24
C TYR A 527 -7.30 5.28 -5.97
N ALA A 528 -6.59 4.43 -5.24
CA ALA A 528 -5.65 3.47 -5.81
C ALA A 528 -6.32 2.45 -6.73
N VAL A 529 -7.51 1.96 -6.39
CA VAL A 529 -8.29 1.06 -7.26
C VAL A 529 -8.73 1.78 -8.53
N HIS A 530 -9.33 2.98 -8.43
CA HIS A 530 -9.78 3.74 -9.59
C HIS A 530 -8.64 4.12 -10.54
N ASN A 531 -7.47 4.44 -10.00
CA ASN A 531 -6.30 4.85 -10.76
C ASN A 531 -5.33 3.69 -11.04
N LYS A 532 -5.74 2.44 -10.79
CA LYS A 532 -4.96 1.21 -11.02
C LYS A 532 -3.52 1.25 -10.45
N LEU A 533 -3.34 1.87 -9.28
CA LEU A 533 -2.03 2.00 -8.64
C LEU A 533 -1.48 0.70 -8.06
N LEU A 534 -2.35 -0.30 -7.83
CA LEU A 534 -1.97 -1.59 -7.28
C LEU A 534 -2.02 -2.64 -8.40
N LYS A 535 -0.85 -2.97 -8.96
CA LYS A 535 -0.72 -3.94 -10.08
C LYS A 535 -1.30 -5.32 -9.79
N ILE A 536 -1.44 -5.71 -8.52
CA ILE A 536 -2.06 -6.99 -8.14
C ILE A 536 -3.51 -7.15 -8.62
N HIS A 537 -4.21 -6.04 -8.87
CA HIS A 537 -5.56 -6.05 -9.42
C HIS A 537 -5.59 -6.10 -10.95
N ASP A 538 -4.46 -5.86 -11.62
CA ASP A 538 -4.35 -5.86 -13.08
C ASP A 538 -3.88 -7.22 -13.62
N ARG A 539 -4.46 -8.30 -13.07
CA ARG A 539 -4.09 -9.66 -13.44
C ARG A 539 -4.96 -10.18 -14.59
N LYS A 540 -4.31 -10.80 -15.58
CA LYS A 540 -5.00 -11.45 -16.72
C LYS A 540 -5.75 -12.72 -16.31
N TYR A 541 -5.27 -13.38 -15.26
CA TYR A 541 -5.82 -14.63 -14.74
C TYR A 541 -5.56 -14.75 -13.23
N GLU A 542 -6.32 -15.61 -12.55
CA GLU A 542 -6.06 -15.97 -11.15
C GLU A 542 -4.78 -16.83 -11.03
N PRO A 543 -3.91 -16.56 -10.05
CA PRO A 543 -2.73 -17.39 -9.83
C PRO A 543 -3.14 -18.82 -9.45
N ILE A 544 -2.36 -19.80 -9.87
CA ILE A 544 -2.53 -21.19 -9.43
C ILE A 544 -2.27 -21.27 -7.93
N ALA A 545 -3.16 -21.91 -7.20
CA ALA A 545 -3.00 -22.11 -5.76
C ALA A 545 -1.83 -23.05 -5.50
N ILE A 546 -0.93 -22.63 -4.61
CA ILE A 546 0.19 -23.42 -4.10
C ILE A 546 -0.10 -23.77 -2.64
N ASP A 547 -0.02 -25.05 -2.26
CA ASP A 547 -0.04 -25.45 -0.86
C ASP A 547 1.40 -25.46 -0.30
N PRO A 548 1.74 -24.57 0.64
CA PRO A 548 3.07 -24.54 1.26
C PRO A 548 3.49 -25.86 1.90
N ASN A 549 2.55 -26.72 2.32
CA ASN A 549 2.83 -27.96 3.02
C ASN A 549 3.06 -29.15 2.09
N GLU A 550 2.51 -29.11 0.88
CA GLU A 550 2.60 -30.21 -0.08
C GLU A 550 3.57 -29.90 -1.22
N ASP A 551 3.60 -28.64 -1.69
CA ASP A 551 4.32 -28.27 -2.90
C ASP A 551 5.80 -27.95 -2.66
N PHE A 552 6.17 -27.51 -1.45
CA PHE A 552 7.51 -27.06 -1.12
C PHE A 552 8.11 -27.73 0.12
N PHE A 553 9.41 -27.98 0.08
CA PHE A 553 10.18 -28.49 1.21
C PHE A 553 11.43 -27.63 1.50
N PRO A 554 11.65 -27.16 2.76
CA PRO A 554 10.72 -27.24 3.90
C PRO A 554 9.45 -26.42 3.64
N HIS A 555 8.37 -26.72 4.38
CA HIS A 555 7.07 -26.09 4.15
C HIS A 555 7.17 -24.57 4.23
N THR A 556 7.10 -23.91 3.07
CA THR A 556 7.39 -22.48 2.95
C THR A 556 6.38 -21.84 1.99
N PRO A 557 5.73 -20.74 2.39
CA PRO A 557 4.91 -19.94 1.49
C PRO A 557 5.72 -19.36 0.33
N MET A 558 5.46 -19.88 -0.87
CA MET A 558 6.16 -19.52 -2.10
C MET A 558 5.17 -19.03 -3.17
N THR A 559 5.69 -18.21 -4.06
CA THR A 559 4.99 -17.64 -5.20
C THR A 559 5.92 -17.65 -6.42
N LEU A 560 5.42 -18.04 -7.59
CA LEU A 560 6.09 -17.86 -8.86
C LEU A 560 5.69 -16.51 -9.47
N LEU A 561 6.68 -15.65 -9.67
CA LEU A 561 6.53 -14.38 -10.34
C LEU A 561 7.08 -14.47 -11.76
N GLU A 562 6.26 -14.08 -12.73
CA GLU A 562 6.71 -13.72 -14.06
C GLU A 562 7.07 -12.23 -14.05
N ILE A 563 8.31 -11.90 -14.38
CA ILE A 563 8.80 -10.53 -14.45
C ILE A 563 9.23 -10.25 -15.89
N THR A 564 8.55 -9.32 -16.53
CA THR A 564 8.85 -8.90 -17.90
C THR A 564 9.32 -7.43 -17.88
N PRO A 565 10.55 -7.14 -18.33
CA PRO A 565 11.00 -5.75 -18.46
C PRO A 565 10.12 -4.95 -19.41
N LYS A 566 9.75 -3.74 -18.99
CA LYS A 566 8.99 -2.79 -19.81
C LYS A 566 9.85 -2.22 -20.92
N ILE A 567 9.20 -1.61 -21.91
CA ILE A 567 9.88 -0.63 -22.75
C ILE A 567 10.27 0.51 -21.79
N PRO A 568 11.57 0.84 -21.64
CA PRO A 568 11.97 1.80 -20.63
C PRO A 568 11.39 3.18 -20.95
N ASN A 569 10.99 3.92 -19.92
CA ASN A 569 10.63 5.33 -20.07
C ASN A 569 11.82 6.09 -20.70
N PRO A 570 11.60 7.09 -21.58
CA PRO A 570 12.66 7.88 -22.18
C PRO A 570 13.71 8.40 -21.18
N TYR A 571 13.28 8.76 -19.97
CA TYR A 571 14.17 9.18 -18.89
C TYR A 571 15.20 8.10 -18.48
N PHE A 572 14.87 6.82 -18.57
CA PHE A 572 15.76 5.69 -18.31
C PHE A 572 16.42 5.13 -19.59
N SER A 573 16.19 5.73 -20.76
CA SER A 573 16.86 5.36 -22.01
C SER A 573 17.57 6.54 -22.67
N PRO A 574 18.45 7.26 -21.95
CA PRO A 574 19.30 8.24 -22.58
C PRO A 574 20.33 7.57 -23.52
N PRO A 575 20.98 8.33 -24.41
CA PRO A 575 21.94 7.80 -25.38
C PRO A 575 23.17 7.14 -24.74
N THR A 576 23.58 7.58 -23.54
CA THR A 576 24.79 7.08 -22.88
C THR A 576 24.46 6.26 -21.64
N ALA A 577 25.27 5.21 -21.39
CA ALA A 577 25.12 4.37 -20.20
C ALA A 577 25.38 5.15 -18.90
N VAL A 578 26.29 6.13 -18.92
CA VAL A 578 26.60 6.98 -17.77
C VAL A 578 25.38 7.81 -17.37
N GLU A 579 24.74 8.48 -18.34
CA GLU A 579 23.54 9.27 -18.07
C GLU A 579 22.37 8.38 -17.60
N ARG A 580 22.27 7.15 -18.12
CA ARG A 580 21.27 6.18 -17.68
C ARG A 580 21.44 5.83 -16.21
N GLU A 581 22.67 5.53 -15.81
CA GLU A 581 23.03 5.25 -14.42
C GLU A 581 22.71 6.45 -13.52
N GLU A 582 23.11 7.66 -13.92
CA GLU A 582 22.80 8.89 -13.18
C GLU A 582 21.29 9.12 -13.02
N ASN A 583 20.51 8.94 -14.09
CA ASN A 583 19.06 9.09 -14.06
C ASN A 583 18.42 8.04 -13.14
N TRP A 584 18.87 6.80 -13.21
CA TRP A 584 18.39 5.73 -12.33
C TRP A 584 18.73 5.99 -10.86
N GLN A 585 19.97 6.39 -10.55
CA GLN A 585 20.38 6.73 -9.19
C GLN A 585 19.60 7.93 -8.63
N THR A 586 19.35 8.94 -9.48
CA THR A 586 18.53 10.10 -9.10
C THR A 586 17.11 9.66 -8.77
N PHE A 587 16.50 8.82 -9.60
CA PHE A 587 15.17 8.26 -9.36
C PHE A 587 15.10 7.42 -8.08
N GLU A 588 16.05 6.49 -7.88
CA GLU A 588 16.10 5.68 -6.66
C GLU A 588 16.29 6.52 -5.40
N TRP A 589 17.16 7.54 -5.45
CA TRP A 589 17.34 8.49 -4.36
C TRP A 589 16.03 9.24 -4.07
N PHE A 590 15.36 9.72 -5.11
CA PHE A 590 14.14 10.51 -4.98
C PHE A 590 13.00 9.67 -4.37
N VAL A 591 12.74 8.48 -4.92
CA VAL A 591 11.75 7.54 -4.39
C VAL A 591 12.11 7.12 -2.96
N ARG A 592 13.39 6.86 -2.66
CA ARG A 592 13.84 6.51 -1.30
C ARG A 592 13.46 7.55 -0.28
N ASN A 593 13.69 8.84 -0.57
CA ASN A 593 13.41 9.90 0.38
C ASN A 593 11.91 10.23 0.46
N LEU A 594 11.21 10.30 -0.67
CA LEU A 594 9.76 10.56 -0.67
C LEU A 594 8.98 9.46 0.06
N PHE A 595 9.29 8.19 -0.17
CA PHE A 595 8.53 7.07 0.40
C PHE A 595 8.79 6.83 1.90
N VAL A 596 9.74 7.52 2.53
CA VAL A 596 9.79 7.62 4.00
C VAL A 596 8.53 8.34 4.50
N LEU A 597 8.12 9.40 3.80
CA LEU A 597 6.92 10.20 4.06
C LEU A 597 5.74 9.79 3.18
N ARG A 598 5.65 8.50 2.80
CA ARG A 598 4.61 7.95 1.92
C ARG A 598 3.17 8.27 2.34
N ALA A 599 2.95 8.53 3.64
CA ALA A 599 1.66 8.88 4.21
C ALA A 599 1.33 10.37 4.16
N SER A 600 2.33 11.22 3.98
CA SER A 600 2.23 12.68 3.92
C SER A 600 1.91 13.17 2.50
N SER A 601 1.56 14.44 2.39
CA SER A 601 1.41 15.14 1.11
C SER A 601 2.74 15.24 0.37
N ILE A 602 2.69 15.30 -0.97
CA ILE A 602 3.88 15.50 -1.80
C ILE A 602 4.54 16.85 -1.52
N TYR A 603 3.76 17.88 -1.20
CA TYR A 603 4.28 19.19 -0.81
C TYR A 603 5.23 19.10 0.40
N SER A 604 4.75 18.49 1.49
CA SER A 604 5.53 18.33 2.73
C SER A 604 6.74 17.41 2.51
N ALA A 605 6.56 16.36 1.70
CA ALA A 605 7.64 15.45 1.37
C ALA A 605 8.77 16.14 0.58
N LEU A 606 8.44 16.96 -0.43
CA LEU A 606 9.43 17.74 -1.18
C LEU A 606 10.14 18.76 -0.29
N ARG A 607 9.39 19.51 0.52
CA ARG A 607 9.93 20.50 1.47
C ARG A 607 10.94 19.88 2.44
N SER A 608 10.78 18.60 2.77
CA SER A 608 11.74 17.86 3.62
C SER A 608 13.05 17.50 2.92
N LEU A 609 13.10 17.51 1.58
CA LEU A 609 14.31 17.19 0.80
C LEU A 609 15.27 18.37 0.73
N ALA A 610 14.75 19.57 0.47
CA ALA A 610 15.51 20.81 0.43
C ALA A 610 14.57 22.02 0.60
N PRO A 611 15.04 23.14 1.17
CA PRO A 611 14.25 24.37 1.25
C PRO A 611 13.82 24.84 -0.14
N GLY A 612 12.51 25.04 -0.37
CA GLY A 612 11.98 25.48 -1.66
C GLY A 612 11.82 24.37 -2.70
N ALA A 613 12.11 23.11 -2.37
CA ALA A 613 11.87 21.99 -3.28
C ALA A 613 10.39 21.81 -3.63
N GLU A 614 9.48 22.29 -2.78
CA GLU A 614 8.05 22.32 -3.05
C GLU A 614 7.67 23.11 -4.31
N TYR A 615 8.49 24.09 -4.71
CA TYR A 615 8.27 24.89 -5.92
C TYR A 615 8.43 24.09 -7.22
N ILE A 616 9.02 22.89 -7.15
CA ILE A 616 9.08 21.97 -8.30
C ILE A 616 7.67 21.65 -8.81
N LEU A 617 6.67 21.58 -7.92
CA LEU A 617 5.28 21.31 -8.32
C LEU A 617 4.71 22.40 -9.24
N ALA A 618 5.12 23.66 -9.06
CA ALA A 618 4.70 24.76 -9.90
C ALA A 618 5.44 24.81 -11.25
N GLY A 619 6.64 24.21 -11.31
CA GLY A 619 7.43 24.09 -12.53
C GLY A 619 7.07 22.90 -13.42
N LEU A 620 6.13 22.04 -12.99
CA LEU A 620 5.66 20.93 -13.81
C LEU A 620 4.77 21.45 -14.96
N PRO A 621 4.89 20.85 -16.16
CA PRO A 621 3.96 21.10 -17.27
C PRO A 621 2.49 20.91 -16.86
N PRO A 622 1.52 21.66 -17.43
CA PRO A 622 0.10 21.58 -17.06
C PRO A 622 -0.51 20.17 -17.20
N ASP A 623 -0.06 19.41 -18.19
CA ASP A 623 -0.40 18.01 -18.46
C ASP A 623 0.13 17.05 -17.39
N HIS A 624 1.16 17.47 -16.64
CA HIS A 624 1.79 16.72 -15.56
C HIS A 624 1.55 17.34 -14.18
N ALA A 625 0.56 18.24 -14.04
CA ALA A 625 0.30 18.94 -12.80
C ALA A 625 -0.12 17.98 -11.66
N ILE A 626 0.61 18.03 -10.55
CA ILE A 626 0.34 17.22 -9.35
C ILE A 626 -0.24 18.10 -8.25
N ARG A 627 -1.38 17.69 -7.69
CA ARG A 627 -1.99 18.42 -6.56
C ARG A 627 -1.08 18.38 -5.33
N PRO A 628 -0.72 19.52 -4.70
CA PRO A 628 0.18 19.55 -3.55
C PRO A 628 -0.23 18.68 -2.36
N ASN A 629 -1.54 18.49 -2.16
CA ASN A 629 -2.11 17.68 -1.10
C ASN A 629 -2.17 16.17 -1.41
N LYS A 630 -1.83 15.76 -2.64
CA LYS A 630 -1.79 14.34 -3.02
C LYS A 630 -0.75 13.63 -2.17
N ARG A 631 -1.13 12.48 -1.59
CA ARG A 631 -0.19 11.71 -0.76
C ARG A 631 0.83 11.00 -1.62
N VAL A 632 2.06 10.93 -1.14
CA VAL A 632 3.18 10.32 -1.88
C VAL A 632 2.88 8.89 -2.32
N ARG A 633 2.28 8.06 -1.45
CA ARG A 633 1.91 6.67 -1.81
C ARG A 633 0.91 6.56 -2.97
N CYS A 634 0.19 7.64 -3.27
CA CYS A 634 -0.82 7.72 -4.34
C CYS A 634 -0.26 8.27 -5.65
N LEU A 635 1.04 8.58 -5.72
CA LEU A 635 1.67 9.01 -6.97
C LEU A 635 1.83 7.83 -7.93
N THR A 636 1.46 8.06 -9.19
CA THR A 636 1.74 7.14 -10.30
C THR A 636 3.24 7.10 -10.57
N THR A 637 3.68 6.10 -11.33
CA THR A 637 5.10 6.02 -11.70
C THR A 637 5.51 7.16 -12.63
N ASP A 638 4.67 7.56 -13.57
CA ASP A 638 4.98 8.67 -14.48
C ASP A 638 5.10 10.00 -13.73
N GLU A 639 4.22 10.27 -12.76
CA GLU A 639 4.34 11.43 -11.87
C GLU A 639 5.68 11.43 -11.11
N LEU A 640 6.15 10.26 -10.65
CA LEU A 640 7.43 10.16 -9.95
C LEU A 640 8.62 10.38 -10.89
N VAL A 641 8.56 9.88 -12.12
CA VAL A 641 9.60 10.13 -13.14
C VAL A 641 9.64 11.61 -13.48
N ASN A 642 8.48 12.24 -13.74
CA ASN A 642 8.38 13.67 -14.05
C ASN A 642 8.91 14.55 -12.90
N LEU A 643 8.58 14.21 -11.65
CA LEU A 643 9.14 14.89 -10.49
C LEU A 643 10.65 14.72 -10.37
N THR A 644 11.17 13.54 -10.69
CA THR A 644 12.62 13.26 -10.67
C THR A 644 13.34 14.06 -11.75
N GLU A 645 12.76 14.15 -12.95
CA GLU A 645 13.30 14.96 -14.03
C GLU A 645 13.30 16.46 -13.67
N ALA A 646 12.19 16.95 -13.10
CA ALA A 646 12.08 18.32 -12.63
C ALA A 646 13.06 18.62 -11.49
N TRP A 647 13.27 17.67 -10.57
CA TRP A 647 14.31 17.74 -9.54
C TRP A 647 15.71 17.81 -10.14
N LYS A 648 16.01 17.02 -11.17
CA LYS A 648 17.31 17.05 -11.86
C LYS A 648 17.57 18.43 -12.50
N LYS A 649 16.54 19.09 -13.04
CA LYS A 649 16.62 20.43 -13.65
C LYS A 649 16.58 21.58 -12.63
N TRP A 650 16.20 21.32 -11.38
CA TRP A 650 16.01 22.37 -10.38
C TRP A 650 17.35 22.97 -9.92
N PRO A 651 17.54 24.31 -10.05
CA PRO A 651 18.85 24.96 -9.91
C PRO A 651 19.40 25.00 -8.48
N SER A 652 18.57 24.88 -7.45
CA SER A 652 18.95 25.03 -6.05
C SER A 652 19.26 23.71 -5.34
N LYS A 653 19.44 22.60 -6.07
CA LYS A 653 19.77 21.30 -5.46
C LYS A 653 21.19 21.33 -4.88
N THR A 654 21.34 20.97 -3.60
CA THR A 654 22.65 20.68 -3.01
C THR A 654 23.23 19.46 -3.74
N PRO A 655 24.54 19.44 -4.11
CA PRO A 655 25.13 18.28 -4.77
C PRO A 655 24.89 17.02 -3.93
N ILE A 656 24.44 15.94 -4.58
CA ILE A 656 24.27 14.65 -3.92
C ILE A 656 25.65 14.22 -3.42
N SER A 657 25.93 14.36 -2.12
CA SER A 657 27.15 13.81 -1.56
C SER A 657 27.02 12.29 -1.62
N VAL A 658 27.74 11.67 -2.55
CA VAL A 658 27.87 10.22 -2.63
C VAL A 658 28.65 9.78 -1.40
N ALA A 659 27.94 9.44 -0.32
CA ALA A 659 28.54 8.68 0.77
C ALA A 659 28.65 7.23 0.28
N HIS A 660 29.86 6.87 -0.17
CA HIS A 660 30.26 5.52 -0.52
C HIS A 660 30.10 4.53 0.63
#